data_AF-X6LME3-F1
#
_entry.id   AF-X6LME3-F1
#
_cell.length_a   1.000
_cell.length_b   1.000
_cell.length_c   1.000
_cell.angle_alpha   90.00
_cell.angle_beta   90.00
_cell.angle_gamma   90.00
#
_symmetry.space_group_name_H-M   'P 1'
#
loop_
_entity.id
_entity.type
_entity.pdbx_description
1 polymer ?
#
loop_
_entity_poly.entity_id
_entity_poly.type
_entity_poly.pdbx_seq_one_letter_code
_entity_poly.pdbx_strand_id
1 'polypeptide(L)'
;MLNHLLGCKFDISGARCTDGVWLTARIVGDILYVILDFEGLGSFERSSQEDALLSVFNASISNCTMFRCENHFDQDIARMFERFQKGVQFLRDDNEKLFKGRLLIVVKDIATTDTKQVMSEFSKKITSFCRESKDKNGKSESFVMQMYKDSTNIYIEPYPPLMHDSFFKKFLVLQRQIESLPIIHGDGGAAFLRHMKAIMARLTMKDWNSNLSEQIVKSTVERVQQYTECVINFGTLAISKTFESLERFNVNEDIEVAGLTKKEKIDVKNSDVINSLLQKLEHVCSQSNELSNIVVIEQINQLKQWKKGFEKILDNIPNGGLNLVHNNILKFLHKEFERQIPKCKRGHSTHRQWFIAFQLFLKLICLRRELILEKWIANELHGFGFQTLRGNNNAQEQKIDTTEKRAKRSQDEVMTKFVKPFINTVLNQLQATETLLVMCGAKCKHCYFLCLLQQSHQQSSEVEHNCLGSHQCDQVCSRCQQSEAETKENILPCKLQSGHETLHDCREKNHTCDKDCSLKQYGNCDGKCGLKFSHSNEIDCMCNSLIHYCNENCSLPGCPNKCEINYSKEHIRHECSEKRCTKHCEIPECVKNFVCNVEATCDCNGGHFHDMDIKDKKKIESGMIPFHCCNSERHPCLHECQENGNCKVEYTRV
;
A
#
# COMPACT_ATOMS: atom_id res chain seq x y z
N MET A 1 -43.76 -20.75 -7.67
CA MET A 1 -42.89 -21.92 -7.42
C MET A 1 -41.71 -21.56 -6.52
N LEU A 2 -40.88 -20.57 -6.88
CA LEU A 2 -39.76 -20.08 -6.05
C LEU A 2 -40.19 -19.71 -4.62
N ASN A 3 -41.30 -18.98 -4.47
CA ASN A 3 -41.86 -18.62 -3.15
C ASN A 3 -42.17 -19.85 -2.27
N HIS A 4 -42.71 -20.92 -2.85
CA HIS A 4 -43.02 -22.16 -2.11
C HIS A 4 -41.77 -22.97 -1.77
N LEU A 5 -40.79 -23.02 -2.68
CA LEU A 5 -39.60 -23.84 -2.50
C LEU A 5 -38.64 -23.27 -1.44
N LEU A 6 -38.42 -21.95 -1.45
CA LEU A 6 -37.36 -21.31 -0.65
C LEU A 6 -37.90 -20.32 0.39
N GLY A 7 -39.22 -20.12 0.44
CA GLY A 7 -39.86 -19.16 1.34
C GLY A 7 -39.67 -17.70 0.91
N CYS A 8 -39.51 -17.46 -0.40
CA CYS A 8 -39.34 -16.13 -0.97
C CYS A 8 -40.67 -15.34 -1.02
N LYS A 9 -40.57 -14.03 -1.31
CA LYS A 9 -41.72 -13.11 -1.47
C LYS A 9 -41.65 -12.32 -2.78
N PHE A 10 -41.48 -13.02 -3.91
CA PHE A 10 -41.67 -12.40 -5.22
C PHE A 10 -43.16 -12.16 -5.50
N ASP A 11 -43.48 -11.11 -6.25
CA ASP A 11 -44.86 -10.83 -6.67
C ASP A 11 -45.39 -11.94 -7.60
N ILE A 12 -46.70 -12.21 -7.51
CA ILE A 12 -47.37 -13.25 -8.29
C ILE A 12 -48.60 -12.64 -8.97
N SER A 13 -48.75 -12.87 -10.27
CA SER A 13 -49.94 -12.52 -11.05
C SER A 13 -50.32 -13.64 -12.01
N GLY A 14 -51.59 -13.64 -12.46
CA GLY A 14 -52.04 -14.45 -13.59
C GLY A 14 -51.59 -13.90 -14.95
N ALA A 15 -51.09 -12.66 -14.97
CA ALA A 15 -50.47 -12.01 -16.13
C ALA A 15 -48.95 -11.81 -15.88
N ARG A 16 -48.24 -11.24 -16.85
CA ARG A 16 -46.82 -10.87 -16.69
C ARG A 16 -46.67 -9.89 -15.50
N CYS A 17 -45.82 -10.24 -14.53
CA CYS A 17 -45.61 -9.45 -13.30
C CYS A 17 -44.15 -9.20 -12.93
N THR A 18 -43.21 -10.00 -13.46
CA THR A 18 -41.78 -9.80 -13.22
C THR A 18 -41.21 -8.99 -14.38
N ASP A 19 -40.66 -7.82 -14.11
CA ASP A 19 -39.90 -7.03 -15.09
C ASP A 19 -38.39 -7.15 -14.80
N GLY A 20 -37.62 -7.61 -15.79
CA GLY A 20 -36.17 -7.80 -15.65
C GLY A 20 -35.77 -8.99 -14.77
N VAL A 21 -34.87 -8.77 -13.81
CA VAL A 21 -34.38 -9.79 -12.88
C VAL A 21 -34.47 -9.29 -11.45
N TRP A 22 -35.17 -10.04 -10.62
CA TRP A 22 -35.32 -9.75 -9.20
C TRP A 22 -34.45 -10.69 -8.38
N LEU A 23 -33.82 -10.15 -7.33
CA LEU A 23 -32.92 -10.90 -6.46
C LEU A 23 -33.46 -10.90 -5.04
N THR A 24 -33.45 -12.07 -4.41
CA THR A 24 -33.56 -12.19 -2.94
C THR A 24 -32.45 -13.10 -2.43
N ALA A 25 -32.08 -12.93 -1.15
CA ALA A 25 -31.01 -13.69 -0.55
C ALA A 25 -31.39 -14.15 0.86
N ARG A 26 -30.95 -15.36 1.23
CA ARG A 26 -31.23 -15.97 2.53
C ARG A 26 -30.00 -16.71 3.03
N ILE A 27 -29.70 -16.56 4.32
CA ILE A 27 -28.64 -17.30 4.99
C ILE A 27 -29.27 -18.47 5.74
N VAL A 28 -28.75 -19.68 5.52
CA VAL A 28 -29.13 -20.90 6.25
C VAL A 28 -27.85 -21.61 6.67
N GLY A 29 -27.57 -21.63 7.98
CA GLY A 29 -26.27 -22.06 8.50
C GLY A 29 -25.16 -21.19 7.90
N ASP A 30 -24.14 -21.83 7.33
CA ASP A 30 -22.99 -21.17 6.68
C ASP A 30 -23.18 -20.95 5.17
N ILE A 31 -24.39 -21.19 4.63
CA ILE A 31 -24.69 -21.10 3.20
C ILE A 31 -25.55 -19.86 2.90
N LEU A 32 -25.09 -19.06 1.94
CA LEU A 32 -25.87 -17.96 1.36
C LEU A 32 -26.59 -18.43 0.09
N TYR A 33 -27.90 -18.56 0.16
CA TYR A 33 -28.75 -18.79 -1.01
C TYR A 33 -29.06 -17.47 -1.67
N VAL A 34 -28.70 -17.35 -2.96
CA VAL A 34 -29.08 -16.23 -3.81
C VAL A 34 -30.11 -16.75 -4.82
N ILE A 35 -31.30 -16.15 -4.81
CA ILE A 35 -32.42 -16.56 -5.66
C ILE A 35 -32.69 -15.44 -6.65
N LEU A 36 -32.67 -15.77 -7.93
CA LEU A 36 -32.95 -14.87 -9.04
C LEU A 36 -34.28 -15.26 -9.68
N ASP A 37 -35.25 -14.35 -9.65
CA ASP A 37 -36.48 -14.46 -10.43
C ASP A 37 -36.31 -13.69 -11.74
N PHE A 38 -36.35 -14.41 -12.84
CA PHE A 38 -36.19 -13.84 -14.18
C PHE A 38 -37.54 -13.64 -14.81
N GLU A 39 -37.73 -12.50 -15.47
CA GLU A 39 -38.85 -12.27 -16.37
C GLU A 39 -38.97 -13.39 -17.42
N GLY A 40 -40.21 -13.81 -17.69
CA GLY A 40 -40.51 -14.85 -18.69
C GLY A 40 -39.96 -14.52 -20.07
N LEU A 41 -39.46 -15.53 -20.79
CA LEU A 41 -38.86 -15.34 -22.13
C LEU A 41 -39.91 -15.01 -23.19
N GLY A 42 -39.54 -14.24 -24.22
CA GLY A 42 -40.43 -13.93 -25.34
C GLY A 42 -41.42 -12.80 -25.07
N SER A 43 -41.01 -11.85 -24.23
CA SER A 43 -41.72 -10.58 -24.09
C SER A 43 -41.77 -9.83 -25.43
N PHE A 44 -42.92 -9.23 -25.75
CA PHE A 44 -43.08 -8.38 -26.93
C PHE A 44 -42.21 -7.11 -26.89
N GLU A 45 -41.77 -6.70 -25.71
CA GLU A 45 -41.00 -5.47 -25.48
C GLU A 45 -39.49 -5.69 -25.62
N ARG A 46 -39.04 -6.95 -25.74
CA ARG A 46 -37.61 -7.31 -25.79
C ARG A 46 -37.24 -7.93 -27.13
N SER A 47 -36.06 -7.54 -27.62
CA SER A 47 -35.45 -8.13 -28.80
C SER A 47 -35.02 -9.58 -28.54
N SER A 48 -34.91 -10.36 -29.62
CA SER A 48 -34.37 -11.72 -29.56
C SER A 48 -32.94 -11.78 -29.01
N GLN A 49 -32.18 -10.69 -29.16
CA GLN A 49 -30.85 -10.55 -28.59
C GLN A 49 -30.90 -10.36 -27.07
N GLU A 50 -31.76 -9.48 -26.55
CA GLU A 50 -31.90 -9.25 -25.11
C GLU A 50 -32.38 -10.49 -24.37
N ASP A 51 -33.34 -11.22 -24.95
CA ASP A 51 -33.77 -12.54 -24.45
C ASP A 51 -32.61 -13.55 -24.37
N ALA A 52 -31.74 -13.57 -25.39
CA ALA A 52 -30.58 -14.45 -25.41
C ALA A 52 -29.55 -14.06 -24.33
N LEU A 53 -29.26 -12.76 -24.16
CA LEU A 53 -28.34 -12.26 -23.14
C LEU A 53 -28.84 -12.55 -21.73
N LEU A 54 -30.14 -12.37 -21.48
CA LEU A 54 -30.76 -12.67 -20.20
C LEU A 54 -30.66 -14.17 -19.84
N SER A 55 -30.93 -15.02 -20.84
CA SER A 55 -30.81 -16.47 -20.71
C SER A 55 -29.38 -16.88 -20.39
N VAL A 56 -28.41 -16.33 -21.11
CA VAL A 56 -26.98 -16.57 -20.90
C VAL A 56 -26.52 -16.10 -19.53
N PHE A 57 -26.95 -14.92 -19.08
CA PHE A 57 -26.64 -14.43 -17.74
C PHE A 57 -27.09 -15.43 -16.66
N ASN A 58 -28.35 -15.88 -16.73
CA ASN A 58 -28.91 -16.87 -15.82
C ASN A 58 -28.07 -18.16 -15.78
N ALA A 59 -27.83 -18.77 -16.94
CA ALA A 59 -27.08 -20.03 -17.03
C ALA A 59 -25.61 -19.88 -16.61
N SER A 60 -25.01 -18.71 -16.82
CA SER A 60 -23.59 -18.48 -16.53
C SER A 60 -23.28 -18.43 -15.02
N ILE A 61 -24.18 -17.88 -14.21
CA ILE A 61 -23.93 -17.59 -12.79
C ILE A 61 -24.61 -18.59 -11.83
N SER A 62 -25.69 -19.23 -12.25
CA SER A 62 -26.53 -20.07 -11.40
C SER A 62 -25.94 -21.46 -11.17
N ASN A 63 -25.96 -21.95 -9.92
CA ASN A 63 -25.70 -23.38 -9.61
C ASN A 63 -26.86 -24.27 -10.06
N CYS A 64 -28.08 -23.73 -10.09
CA CYS A 64 -29.28 -24.40 -10.57
C CYS A 64 -30.16 -23.39 -11.33
N THR A 65 -30.43 -23.68 -12.60
CA THR A 65 -31.37 -22.93 -13.42
C THR A 65 -32.67 -23.73 -13.48
N MET A 66 -33.77 -23.11 -13.07
CA MET A 66 -35.08 -23.74 -13.10
C MET A 66 -35.89 -23.18 -14.26
N PHE A 67 -36.30 -24.05 -15.19
CA PHE A 67 -37.16 -23.69 -16.32
C PHE A 67 -38.51 -24.38 -16.18
N ARG A 68 -39.58 -23.60 -16.05
CA ARG A 68 -40.95 -24.13 -15.94
C ARG A 68 -41.59 -24.14 -17.32
N CYS A 69 -42.14 -25.28 -17.74
CA CYS A 69 -42.81 -25.43 -19.05
C CYS A 69 -44.14 -26.18 -18.95
N GLU A 70 -44.92 -26.12 -20.03
CA GLU A 70 -46.18 -26.87 -20.22
C GLU A 70 -45.93 -28.38 -20.42
N ASN A 71 -47.00 -29.18 -20.42
CA ASN A 71 -46.95 -30.65 -20.44
C ASN A 71 -46.45 -31.29 -21.75
N HIS A 72 -46.35 -30.50 -22.82
CA HIS A 72 -45.78 -30.87 -24.10
C HIS A 72 -44.44 -30.16 -24.32
N PHE A 73 -43.51 -30.83 -25.00
CA PHE A 73 -42.31 -30.15 -25.51
C PHE A 73 -42.72 -29.30 -26.70
N ASP A 74 -42.95 -28.03 -26.41
CA ASP A 74 -43.50 -27.01 -27.29
C ASP A 74 -42.42 -26.16 -27.96
N GLN A 75 -42.89 -25.18 -28.73
CA GLN A 75 -42.03 -24.21 -29.40
C GLN A 75 -41.26 -23.34 -28.41
N ASP A 76 -41.71 -23.18 -27.16
CA ASP A 76 -41.06 -22.32 -26.17
C ASP A 76 -39.81 -22.97 -25.58
N ILE A 77 -39.83 -24.28 -25.33
CA ILE A 77 -38.63 -25.03 -24.94
C ILE A 77 -37.60 -25.02 -26.07
N ALA A 78 -38.03 -25.27 -27.31
CA ALA A 78 -37.15 -25.23 -28.47
C ALA A 78 -36.52 -23.83 -28.66
N ARG A 79 -37.33 -22.77 -28.52
CA ARG A 79 -36.90 -21.37 -28.65
C ARG A 79 -35.99 -20.95 -27.50
N MET A 80 -36.18 -21.46 -26.27
CA MET A 80 -35.26 -21.28 -25.16
C MET A 80 -33.89 -21.87 -25.50
N PHE A 81 -33.82 -23.12 -25.97
CA PHE A 81 -32.55 -23.74 -26.38
C PHE A 81 -31.89 -23.01 -27.55
N GLU A 82 -32.67 -22.50 -28.51
CA GLU A 82 -32.17 -21.67 -29.60
C GLU A 82 -31.58 -20.33 -29.10
N ARG A 83 -32.24 -19.66 -28.16
CA ARG A 83 -31.73 -18.42 -27.53
C ARG A 83 -30.43 -18.65 -26.79
N PHE A 84 -30.38 -19.71 -25.99
CA PHE A 84 -29.18 -20.21 -25.33
C PHE A 84 -28.04 -20.44 -26.33
N GLN A 85 -28.34 -21.07 -27.46
CA GLN A 85 -27.39 -21.31 -28.54
C GLN A 85 -26.88 -20.03 -29.19
N LYS A 86 -27.74 -19.05 -29.44
CA LYS A 86 -27.35 -17.73 -30.00
C LYS A 86 -26.51 -16.91 -29.04
N GLY A 87 -26.71 -17.10 -27.73
CA GLY A 87 -26.13 -16.24 -26.71
C GLY A 87 -24.79 -16.71 -26.14
N VAL A 88 -24.55 -18.02 -26.01
CA VAL A 88 -23.38 -18.52 -25.24
C VAL A 88 -22.03 -18.13 -25.86
N GLN A 89 -21.98 -17.86 -27.17
CA GLN A 89 -20.78 -17.33 -27.84
C GLN A 89 -20.26 -16.01 -27.23
N PHE A 90 -21.14 -15.25 -26.57
CA PHE A 90 -20.84 -13.96 -25.98
C PHE A 90 -20.11 -14.04 -24.62
N LEU A 91 -20.18 -15.19 -23.94
CA LEU A 91 -19.50 -15.44 -22.65
C LEU A 91 -18.56 -16.65 -22.71
N ARG A 92 -18.07 -17.01 -23.90
CA ARG A 92 -17.03 -18.04 -24.01
C ARG A 92 -15.77 -17.54 -23.30
N ASP A 93 -15.55 -18.06 -22.12
CA ASP A 93 -14.42 -17.74 -21.25
C ASP A 93 -13.90 -19.03 -20.61
N ASP A 94 -12.59 -19.09 -20.39
CA ASP A 94 -11.93 -20.20 -19.68
C ASP A 94 -12.17 -20.11 -18.16
N ASN A 95 -12.90 -19.10 -17.69
CA ASN A 95 -13.25 -18.95 -16.27
C ASN A 95 -14.01 -20.17 -15.73
N GLU A 96 -13.39 -20.83 -14.75
CA GLU A 96 -13.88 -22.09 -14.20
C GLU A 96 -15.23 -22.00 -13.48
N LYS A 97 -15.67 -20.79 -13.11
CA LYS A 97 -16.93 -20.55 -12.38
C LYS A 97 -18.14 -20.37 -13.29
N LEU A 98 -17.94 -20.13 -14.59
CA LEU A 98 -19.05 -19.99 -15.53
C LEU A 98 -19.59 -21.36 -15.95
N PHE A 99 -20.91 -21.43 -16.15
CA PHE A 99 -21.54 -22.57 -16.82
C PHE A 99 -21.23 -23.90 -16.11
N LYS A 100 -21.39 -23.91 -14.79
CA LYS A 100 -21.17 -25.09 -13.92
C LYS A 100 -22.46 -25.55 -13.25
N GLY A 101 -23.57 -24.87 -13.51
CA GLY A 101 -24.87 -25.20 -12.92
C GLY A 101 -25.54 -26.40 -13.55
N ARG A 102 -26.72 -26.74 -13.01
CA ARG A 102 -27.64 -27.73 -13.58
C ARG A 102 -28.90 -27.05 -14.13
N LEU A 103 -29.45 -27.60 -15.20
CA LEU A 103 -30.76 -27.20 -15.73
C LEU A 103 -31.83 -28.14 -15.19
N LEU A 104 -32.78 -27.62 -14.46
CA LEU A 104 -33.98 -28.33 -14.05
C LEU A 104 -35.18 -27.86 -14.86
N ILE A 105 -35.75 -28.76 -15.65
CA ILE A 105 -36.97 -28.52 -16.43
C ILE A 105 -38.15 -29.05 -15.64
N VAL A 106 -38.97 -28.14 -15.13
CA VAL A 106 -40.18 -28.44 -14.37
C VAL A 106 -41.39 -28.44 -15.31
N VAL A 107 -41.92 -29.63 -15.57
CA VAL A 107 -43.09 -29.83 -16.42
C VAL A 107 -44.33 -29.81 -15.55
N LYS A 108 -45.22 -28.83 -15.73
CA LYS A 108 -46.40 -28.67 -14.85
C LYS A 108 -47.60 -29.49 -15.30
N ASP A 109 -48.54 -29.68 -14.36
CA ASP A 109 -49.88 -30.23 -14.60
C ASP A 109 -49.88 -31.64 -15.22
N ILE A 110 -48.93 -32.48 -14.79
CA ILE A 110 -48.76 -33.86 -15.26
C ILE A 110 -49.56 -34.84 -14.40
N ALA A 111 -50.50 -35.56 -15.02
CA ALA A 111 -51.16 -36.69 -14.38
C ALA A 111 -50.14 -37.79 -14.05
N THR A 112 -50.33 -38.49 -12.92
CA THR A 112 -49.42 -39.55 -12.48
C THR A 112 -49.31 -40.71 -13.47
N THR A 113 -50.36 -40.94 -14.26
CA THR A 113 -50.40 -41.94 -15.33
C THR A 113 -49.46 -41.59 -16.49
N ASP A 114 -49.29 -40.30 -16.78
CA ASP A 114 -48.64 -39.81 -17.99
C ASP A 114 -47.15 -39.51 -17.77
N THR A 115 -46.72 -39.53 -16.51
CA THR A 115 -45.35 -39.23 -16.07
C THR A 115 -44.30 -39.97 -16.89
N LYS A 116 -44.46 -41.29 -17.11
CA LYS A 116 -43.47 -42.09 -17.85
C LYS A 116 -43.37 -41.68 -19.32
N GLN A 117 -44.52 -41.40 -19.95
CA GLN A 117 -44.58 -41.00 -21.35
C GLN A 117 -43.92 -39.63 -21.55
N VAL A 118 -44.32 -38.64 -20.76
CA VAL A 118 -43.79 -37.27 -20.82
C VAL A 118 -42.27 -37.28 -20.59
N MET A 119 -41.80 -38.01 -19.58
CA MET A 119 -40.36 -38.17 -19.33
C MET A 119 -39.62 -38.77 -20.54
N SER A 120 -40.18 -39.80 -21.18
CA SER A 120 -39.58 -40.42 -22.37
C SER A 120 -39.52 -39.45 -23.55
N GLU A 121 -40.60 -38.71 -23.82
CA GLU A 121 -40.68 -37.76 -24.91
C GLU A 121 -39.71 -36.59 -24.74
N PHE A 122 -39.69 -35.98 -23.55
CA PHE A 122 -38.76 -34.89 -23.23
C PHE A 122 -37.31 -35.36 -23.31
N SER A 123 -37.00 -36.52 -22.74
CA SER A 123 -35.64 -37.06 -22.78
C SER A 123 -35.17 -37.32 -24.21
N LYS A 124 -36.03 -37.86 -25.08
CA LYS A 124 -35.72 -38.08 -26.50
C LYS A 124 -35.46 -36.76 -27.23
N LYS A 125 -36.32 -35.75 -27.03
CA LYS A 125 -36.18 -34.44 -27.69
C LYS A 125 -34.93 -33.68 -27.22
N ILE A 126 -34.66 -33.63 -25.92
CA ILE A 126 -33.42 -33.03 -25.39
C ILE A 126 -32.19 -33.73 -25.97
N THR A 127 -32.20 -35.06 -26.02
CA THR A 127 -31.10 -35.83 -26.60
C THR A 127 -30.89 -35.51 -28.09
N SER A 128 -31.96 -35.31 -28.87
CA SER A 128 -31.87 -34.89 -30.28
C SER A 128 -31.32 -33.46 -30.39
N PHE A 129 -31.81 -32.50 -29.60
CA PHE A 129 -31.26 -31.14 -29.54
C PHE A 129 -29.76 -31.10 -29.20
N CYS A 130 -29.33 -31.95 -28.25
CA CYS A 130 -27.92 -32.07 -27.88
C CYS A 130 -27.06 -32.71 -28.99
N ARG A 131 -27.65 -33.43 -29.96
CA ARG A 131 -26.96 -34.11 -31.07
C ARG A 131 -26.96 -33.32 -32.39
N GLU A 132 -28.00 -32.54 -32.66
CA GLU A 132 -28.23 -31.86 -33.95
C GLU A 132 -27.37 -30.62 -34.19
N SER A 133 -26.66 -30.12 -33.17
CA SER A 133 -25.89 -28.88 -33.22
C SER A 133 -24.41 -29.06 -33.62
N LYS A 134 -24.10 -30.10 -34.41
CA LYS A 134 -22.74 -30.38 -34.92
C LYS A 134 -22.45 -29.59 -36.20
N ASP A 135 -21.35 -28.84 -36.22
CA ASP A 135 -20.77 -28.27 -37.45
C ASP A 135 -20.08 -29.37 -38.30
N LYS A 136 -19.92 -29.09 -39.60
CA LYS A 136 -19.32 -29.89 -40.69
C LYS A 136 -17.92 -30.44 -40.40
N ASN A 137 -17.25 -29.97 -39.34
CA ASN A 137 -15.89 -30.40 -38.95
C ASN A 137 -15.85 -31.39 -37.77
N GLY A 138 -17.00 -31.92 -37.31
CA GLY A 138 -17.04 -33.04 -36.36
C GLY A 138 -16.58 -32.74 -34.92
N LYS A 139 -16.17 -31.51 -34.62
CA LYS A 139 -15.81 -31.02 -33.28
C LYS A 139 -16.74 -29.86 -32.86
N SER A 140 -17.96 -30.15 -32.46
CA SER A 140 -18.67 -29.26 -31.54
C SER A 140 -19.73 -30.03 -30.78
N GLU A 141 -19.71 -29.88 -29.46
CA GLU A 141 -20.85 -30.19 -28.59
C GLU A 141 -21.96 -29.16 -28.82
N SER A 142 -23.22 -29.53 -28.57
CA SER A 142 -24.31 -28.56 -28.55
C SER A 142 -23.98 -27.37 -27.65
N PHE A 143 -24.42 -26.17 -27.99
CA PHE A 143 -24.16 -24.99 -27.16
C PHE A 143 -24.84 -25.06 -25.78
N VAL A 144 -25.94 -25.83 -25.68
CA VAL A 144 -26.52 -26.27 -24.41
C VAL A 144 -25.52 -27.11 -23.62
N MET A 145 -24.80 -27.99 -24.30
CA MET A 145 -23.69 -28.72 -23.69
C MET A 145 -22.51 -27.84 -23.29
N GLN A 146 -22.28 -26.72 -23.95
CA GLN A 146 -21.24 -25.79 -23.48
C GLN A 146 -21.64 -25.12 -22.15
N MET A 147 -22.93 -24.89 -21.91
CA MET A 147 -23.42 -24.27 -20.67
C MET A 147 -23.57 -25.25 -19.51
N TYR A 148 -23.99 -26.49 -19.79
CA TYR A 148 -24.28 -27.49 -18.76
C TYR A 148 -23.28 -28.65 -18.74
N LYS A 149 -22.32 -28.70 -19.67
CA LYS A 149 -21.14 -29.58 -19.78
C LYS A 149 -21.40 -31.08 -19.91
N ASP A 150 -22.38 -31.63 -19.19
CA ASP A 150 -22.86 -33.00 -19.32
C ASP A 150 -24.40 -33.07 -19.43
N SER A 151 -24.93 -33.95 -20.27
CA SER A 151 -26.37 -34.20 -20.37
C SER A 151 -26.99 -34.63 -19.03
N THR A 152 -26.20 -35.25 -18.15
CA THR A 152 -26.54 -35.58 -16.77
C THR A 152 -26.72 -34.37 -15.87
N ASN A 153 -26.41 -33.15 -16.33
CA ASN A 153 -26.73 -31.89 -15.65
C ASN A 153 -28.09 -31.30 -16.07
N ILE A 154 -28.82 -31.97 -16.98
CA ILE A 154 -30.19 -31.60 -17.36
C ILE A 154 -31.16 -32.60 -16.75
N TYR A 155 -32.01 -32.12 -15.84
CA TYR A 155 -32.99 -32.92 -15.12
C TYR A 155 -34.40 -32.50 -15.53
N ILE A 156 -35.27 -33.48 -15.78
CA ILE A 156 -36.69 -33.23 -16.04
C ILE A 156 -37.45 -33.70 -14.80
N GLU A 157 -38.27 -32.83 -14.24
CA GLU A 157 -39.08 -33.13 -13.07
C GLU A 157 -40.57 -32.85 -13.37
N PRO A 158 -41.41 -33.89 -13.49
CA PRO A 158 -42.83 -33.74 -13.74
C PRO A 158 -43.57 -33.43 -12.43
N TYR A 159 -44.31 -32.33 -12.43
CA TYR A 159 -45.13 -31.89 -11.31
C TYR A 159 -46.62 -32.17 -11.59
N PRO A 160 -47.33 -32.74 -10.61
CA PRO A 160 -48.78 -32.90 -10.70
C PRO A 160 -49.50 -31.53 -10.64
N PRO A 161 -50.81 -31.47 -10.90
CA PRO A 161 -51.58 -30.25 -10.71
C PRO A 161 -51.44 -29.70 -9.28
N LEU A 162 -51.44 -28.37 -9.14
CA LEU A 162 -51.24 -27.66 -7.86
C LEU A 162 -52.19 -28.11 -6.74
N MET A 163 -53.39 -28.55 -7.11
CA MET A 163 -54.43 -28.98 -6.16
C MET A 163 -54.15 -30.35 -5.51
N HIS A 164 -53.13 -31.08 -5.95
CA HIS A 164 -52.82 -32.41 -5.45
C HIS A 164 -51.67 -32.37 -4.42
N ASP A 165 -51.83 -33.03 -3.27
CA ASP A 165 -50.81 -33.04 -2.19
C ASP A 165 -49.42 -33.49 -2.63
N SER A 166 -49.34 -34.37 -3.63
CA SER A 166 -48.07 -34.82 -4.18
C SER A 166 -47.28 -33.68 -4.85
N PHE A 167 -47.91 -32.57 -5.24
CA PHE A 167 -47.24 -31.35 -5.69
C PHE A 167 -46.31 -30.82 -4.61
N PHE A 168 -46.79 -30.68 -3.39
CA PHE A 168 -46.00 -30.14 -2.28
C PHE A 168 -44.93 -31.12 -1.81
N LYS A 169 -45.21 -32.43 -1.86
CA LYS A 169 -44.21 -33.47 -1.55
C LYS A 169 -43.01 -33.42 -2.51
N LYS A 170 -43.20 -32.98 -3.76
CA LYS A 170 -42.11 -32.82 -4.74
C LYS A 170 -41.13 -31.69 -4.38
N PHE A 171 -41.55 -30.66 -3.65
CA PHE A 171 -40.62 -29.61 -3.21
C PHE A 171 -39.52 -30.13 -2.30
N LEU A 172 -39.81 -31.11 -1.44
CA LEU A 172 -38.79 -31.75 -0.59
C LEU A 172 -37.74 -32.49 -1.42
N VAL A 173 -38.16 -33.14 -2.51
CA VAL A 173 -37.25 -33.83 -3.43
C VAL A 173 -36.35 -32.82 -4.14
N LEU A 174 -36.97 -31.75 -4.64
CA LEU A 174 -36.28 -30.67 -5.33
C LEU A 174 -35.29 -29.93 -4.41
N GLN A 175 -35.68 -29.65 -3.17
CA GLN A 175 -34.81 -29.03 -2.18
C GLN A 175 -33.55 -29.89 -1.96
N ARG A 176 -33.70 -31.21 -1.75
CA ARG A 176 -32.55 -32.13 -1.61
C ARG A 176 -31.66 -32.14 -2.84
N GLN A 177 -32.24 -32.08 -4.04
CA GLN A 177 -31.47 -32.01 -5.28
C GLN A 177 -30.62 -30.74 -5.33
N ILE A 178 -31.18 -29.58 -4.97
CA ILE A 178 -30.46 -28.29 -4.94
C ILE A 178 -29.38 -28.31 -3.85
N GLU A 179 -29.70 -28.81 -2.65
CA GLU A 179 -28.75 -28.89 -1.53
C GLU A 179 -27.61 -29.87 -1.79
N SER A 180 -27.81 -30.88 -2.65
CA SER A 180 -26.74 -31.80 -3.07
C SER A 180 -25.75 -31.21 -4.09
N LEU A 181 -26.00 -30.00 -4.60
CA LEU A 181 -25.14 -29.39 -5.60
C LEU A 181 -23.82 -28.91 -4.99
N PRO A 182 -22.70 -29.03 -5.74
CA PRO A 182 -21.45 -28.44 -5.31
C PRO A 182 -21.56 -26.91 -5.24
N ILE A 183 -20.88 -26.33 -4.26
CA ILE A 183 -20.78 -24.88 -4.10
C ILE A 183 -19.78 -24.34 -5.13
N ILE A 184 -20.28 -23.75 -6.22
CA ILE A 184 -19.47 -23.11 -7.27
C ILE A 184 -18.80 -21.82 -6.75
N HIS A 185 -19.54 -21.02 -5.97
CA HIS A 185 -19.11 -19.71 -5.48
C HIS A 185 -18.69 -19.77 -4.00
N GLY A 186 -17.67 -20.58 -3.72
CA GLY A 186 -17.19 -20.84 -2.35
C GLY A 186 -16.37 -19.71 -1.73
N ASP A 187 -16.04 -18.66 -2.49
CA ASP A 187 -15.26 -17.50 -2.06
C ASP A 187 -16.10 -16.38 -1.42
N GLY A 188 -17.39 -16.66 -1.19
CA GLY A 188 -18.30 -15.81 -0.42
C GLY A 188 -19.09 -14.77 -1.23
N GLY A 189 -20.10 -14.17 -0.59
CA GLY A 189 -21.06 -13.29 -1.27
C GLY A 189 -20.46 -12.05 -1.92
N ALA A 190 -19.38 -11.49 -1.35
CA ALA A 190 -18.72 -10.32 -1.92
C ALA A 190 -17.99 -10.63 -3.24
N ALA A 191 -17.41 -11.83 -3.35
CA ALA A 191 -16.78 -12.27 -4.59
C ALA A 191 -17.84 -12.63 -5.63
N PHE A 192 -18.92 -13.34 -5.24
CA PHE A 192 -20.07 -13.62 -6.10
C PHE A 192 -20.65 -12.34 -6.72
N LEU A 193 -20.91 -11.31 -5.90
CA LEU A 193 -21.45 -10.02 -6.36
C LEU A 193 -20.52 -9.34 -7.39
N ARG A 194 -19.20 -9.41 -7.19
CA ARG A 194 -18.20 -8.88 -8.15
C ARG A 194 -18.26 -9.63 -9.48
N HIS A 195 -18.31 -10.96 -9.44
CA HIS A 195 -18.43 -11.79 -10.65
C HIS A 195 -19.73 -11.47 -11.39
N MET A 196 -20.85 -11.41 -10.68
CA MET A 196 -22.16 -11.07 -11.25
C MET A 196 -22.14 -9.70 -11.93
N LYS A 197 -21.59 -8.66 -11.28
CA LYS A 197 -21.46 -7.32 -11.87
C LYS A 197 -20.57 -7.30 -13.12
N ALA A 198 -19.47 -8.04 -13.11
CA ALA A 198 -18.57 -8.11 -14.26
C ALA A 198 -19.26 -8.77 -15.47
N ILE A 199 -20.01 -9.86 -15.25
CA ILE A 199 -20.80 -10.50 -16.30
C ILE A 199 -21.86 -9.54 -16.84
N MET A 200 -22.60 -8.85 -15.96
CA MET A 200 -23.60 -7.86 -16.37
C MET A 200 -22.97 -6.74 -17.21
N ALA A 201 -21.86 -6.15 -16.74
CA ALA A 201 -21.16 -5.10 -17.48
C ALA A 201 -20.71 -5.58 -18.85
N ARG A 202 -20.15 -6.80 -18.94
CA ARG A 202 -19.72 -7.41 -20.21
C ARG A 202 -20.89 -7.58 -21.19
N LEU A 203 -22.01 -8.11 -20.72
CA LEU A 203 -23.22 -8.30 -21.53
C LEU A 203 -23.80 -6.96 -22.00
N THR A 204 -23.86 -5.96 -21.12
CA THR A 204 -24.38 -4.62 -21.43
C THR A 204 -23.48 -3.87 -22.42
N MET A 205 -22.16 -3.92 -22.23
CA MET A 205 -21.18 -3.25 -23.10
C MET A 205 -20.94 -3.99 -24.42
N LYS A 206 -21.48 -5.20 -24.56
CA LYS A 206 -21.25 -6.09 -25.71
C LYS A 206 -19.76 -6.36 -25.93
N ASP A 207 -19.02 -6.48 -24.84
CA ASP A 207 -17.57 -6.68 -24.87
C ASP A 207 -17.21 -8.17 -24.94
N TRP A 208 -17.15 -8.70 -26.16
CA TRP A 208 -16.97 -10.13 -26.39
C TRP A 208 -15.51 -10.57 -26.33
N ASN A 209 -14.57 -9.66 -26.55
CA ASN A 209 -13.14 -9.97 -26.73
C ASN A 209 -12.34 -9.94 -25.42
N SER A 210 -12.92 -9.43 -24.34
CA SER A 210 -12.24 -9.33 -23.05
C SER A 210 -12.32 -10.61 -22.24
N ASN A 211 -11.27 -10.88 -21.48
CA ASN A 211 -11.25 -11.96 -20.50
C ASN A 211 -11.96 -11.48 -19.21
N LEU A 212 -12.98 -12.22 -18.75
CA LEU A 212 -13.77 -11.85 -17.57
C LEU A 212 -12.93 -11.82 -16.30
N SER A 213 -12.00 -12.77 -16.14
CA SER A 213 -11.10 -12.82 -14.98
C SER A 213 -10.20 -11.59 -14.93
N GLU A 214 -9.66 -11.16 -16.08
CA GLU A 214 -8.88 -9.91 -16.17
C GLU A 214 -9.73 -8.68 -15.85
N GLN A 215 -10.97 -8.60 -16.36
CA GLN A 215 -11.88 -7.49 -16.07
C GLN A 215 -12.19 -7.37 -14.57
N ILE A 216 -12.45 -8.50 -13.91
CA ILE A 216 -12.72 -8.54 -12.46
C ILE A 216 -11.51 -7.98 -11.69
N VAL A 217 -10.30 -8.40 -12.06
CA VAL A 217 -9.07 -7.93 -11.39
C VAL A 217 -8.85 -6.45 -11.67
N LYS A 218 -8.90 -6.03 -12.94
CA LYS A 218 -8.74 -4.64 -13.36
C LYS A 218 -9.71 -3.72 -12.61
N SER A 219 -11.00 -4.04 -12.60
CA SER A 219 -12.02 -3.26 -11.90
C SER A 219 -11.77 -3.21 -10.39
N THR A 220 -11.28 -4.31 -9.79
CA THR A 220 -10.93 -4.33 -8.37
C THR A 220 -9.73 -3.43 -8.10
N VAL A 221 -8.67 -3.52 -8.90
CA VAL A 221 -7.47 -2.69 -8.79
C VAL A 221 -7.81 -1.20 -8.95
N GLU A 222 -8.57 -0.83 -9.99
CA GLU A 222 -9.00 0.55 -10.22
C GLU A 222 -9.80 1.12 -9.04
N ARG A 223 -10.73 0.32 -8.47
CA ARG A 223 -11.48 0.72 -7.28
C ARG A 223 -10.57 0.91 -6.08
N VAL A 224 -9.62 0.00 -5.83
CA VAL A 224 -8.67 0.13 -4.71
C VAL A 224 -7.80 1.37 -4.91
N GLN A 225 -7.29 1.58 -6.11
CA GLN A 225 -6.47 2.73 -6.46
C GLN A 225 -7.15 4.09 -6.19
N GLN A 226 -8.47 4.19 -6.38
CA GLN A 226 -9.24 5.41 -6.06
C GLN A 226 -9.17 5.82 -4.59
N TYR A 227 -8.93 4.88 -3.66
CA TYR A 227 -8.85 5.19 -2.23
C TYR A 227 -7.42 5.19 -1.69
N THR A 228 -6.43 4.69 -2.42
CA THR A 228 -5.06 4.56 -1.91
C THR A 228 -4.50 5.90 -1.44
N GLU A 229 -4.69 6.98 -2.20
CA GLU A 229 -4.22 8.32 -1.80
C GLU A 229 -4.86 8.79 -0.50
N CYS A 230 -6.18 8.58 -0.33
CA CYS A 230 -6.88 8.95 0.89
C CYS A 230 -6.37 8.15 2.10
N VAL A 231 -6.11 6.85 1.91
CA VAL A 231 -5.54 5.99 2.95
C VAL A 231 -4.12 6.44 3.26
N ILE A 232 -3.26 6.67 2.28
CA ILE A 232 -1.87 7.08 2.50
C ILE A 232 -1.80 8.42 3.23
N ASN A 233 -2.58 9.42 2.79
CA ASN A 233 -2.50 10.77 3.34
C ASN A 233 -3.24 10.90 4.68
N PHE A 234 -4.44 10.32 4.79
CA PHE A 234 -5.35 10.55 5.93
C PHE A 234 -5.64 9.31 6.78
N GLY A 235 -5.28 8.11 6.34
CA GLY A 235 -5.51 6.87 7.08
C GLY A 235 -6.99 6.46 7.09
N THR A 236 -7.77 6.96 6.12
CA THR A 236 -9.21 6.71 5.99
C THR A 236 -9.64 6.55 4.52
N LEU A 237 -10.74 5.81 4.31
CA LEU A 237 -11.36 5.57 3.00
C LEU A 237 -12.36 6.68 2.59
N ALA A 238 -12.59 7.69 3.44
CA ALA A 238 -13.55 8.75 3.16
C ALA A 238 -13.01 9.76 2.14
N ILE A 239 -13.70 9.89 1.00
CA ILE A 239 -13.40 10.90 -0.02
C ILE A 239 -14.04 12.23 0.43
N SER A 240 -13.20 13.22 0.65
CA SER A 240 -13.55 14.58 1.10
C SER A 240 -14.67 15.24 0.28
N LYS A 241 -15.60 15.91 0.96
CA LYS A 241 -16.11 17.19 0.44
C LYS A 241 -15.96 18.39 1.38
N THR A 242 -15.58 18.21 2.64
CA THR A 242 -15.20 19.31 3.55
C THR A 242 -14.34 18.77 4.67
N PHE A 243 -13.04 18.60 4.42
CA PHE A 243 -12.07 18.72 5.52
C PHE A 243 -11.77 20.21 5.64
N GLU A 244 -12.59 20.92 6.42
CA GLU A 244 -12.13 22.21 6.94
C GLU A 244 -11.00 21.95 7.94
N SER A 245 -10.03 22.86 7.87
CA SER A 245 -8.79 22.93 8.65
C SER A 245 -8.87 22.31 10.04
N LEU A 246 -7.75 21.75 10.50
CA LEU A 246 -7.49 21.30 11.88
C LEU A 246 -7.56 22.46 12.89
N GLU A 247 -8.64 23.22 12.91
CA GLU A 247 -9.01 24.14 13.96
C GLU A 247 -10.15 23.53 14.75
N ARG A 248 -9.78 22.76 15.78
CA ARG A 248 -10.27 22.94 17.17
C ARG A 248 -9.75 21.82 18.07
N PHE A 249 -8.56 22.05 18.60
CA PHE A 249 -8.06 21.38 19.80
C PHE A 249 -8.38 22.26 21.01
N ASN A 250 -9.59 22.10 21.60
CA ASN A 250 -9.88 22.04 23.05
C ASN A 250 -11.28 22.57 23.46
N VAL A 251 -11.94 21.72 24.28
CA VAL A 251 -13.00 21.89 25.31
C VAL A 251 -14.46 22.15 24.90
N ASN A 252 -15.31 21.16 25.25
CA ASN A 252 -16.77 21.17 25.40
C ASN A 252 -17.62 21.47 24.16
N GLU A 253 -17.91 20.42 23.40
CA GLU A 253 -19.25 20.06 22.90
C GLU A 253 -19.14 18.79 22.05
N ASP A 254 -20.10 17.89 22.21
CA ASP A 254 -20.01 16.50 21.75
C ASP A 254 -19.90 16.37 20.22
N ILE A 255 -18.96 15.52 19.78
CA ILE A 255 -18.66 15.26 18.37
C ILE A 255 -19.60 14.17 17.86
N GLU A 256 -20.43 14.49 16.86
CA GLU A 256 -21.12 13.46 16.06
C GLU A 256 -20.20 12.87 14.99
N VAL A 257 -19.94 11.58 15.14
CA VAL A 257 -19.20 10.73 14.19
C VAL A 257 -20.07 10.50 12.95
N ALA A 258 -19.68 11.04 11.79
CA ALA A 258 -20.27 10.64 10.53
C ALA A 258 -19.98 9.15 10.30
N GLY A 259 -21.05 8.34 10.35
CA GLY A 259 -21.00 6.89 10.46
C GLY A 259 -20.18 6.21 9.37
N LEU A 260 -19.25 5.37 9.81
CA LEU A 260 -18.75 4.23 9.05
C LEU A 260 -19.96 3.48 8.48
N THR A 261 -20.14 3.45 7.16
CA THR A 261 -20.90 2.37 6.53
C THR A 261 -20.10 1.09 6.73
N LYS A 262 -20.25 0.48 7.92
CA LYS A 262 -19.64 -0.78 8.40
C LYS A 262 -18.70 -1.43 7.38
N LYS A 263 -17.46 -0.96 7.31
CA LYS A 263 -16.33 -1.69 6.74
C LYS A 263 -15.29 -1.77 7.83
N GLU A 264 -14.85 -3.00 8.08
CA GLU A 264 -14.01 -3.42 9.19
C GLU A 264 -12.90 -2.41 9.49
N LYS A 265 -12.78 -2.01 10.76
CA LYS A 265 -11.63 -1.23 11.21
C LYS A 265 -10.39 -2.09 11.03
N ILE A 266 -9.53 -1.73 10.09
CA ILE A 266 -8.30 -2.47 9.82
C ILE A 266 -7.32 -2.15 10.93
N ASP A 267 -7.33 -3.01 11.94
CA ASP A 267 -6.52 -2.84 13.13
C ASP A 267 -5.13 -3.45 12.94
N VAL A 268 -4.11 -2.68 13.26
CA VAL A 268 -2.71 -3.09 13.33
C VAL A 268 -2.21 -2.66 14.70
N LYS A 269 -1.73 -3.61 15.51
CA LYS A 269 -1.26 -3.29 16.86
C LYS A 269 0.02 -2.46 16.76
N ASN A 270 0.10 -1.38 17.53
CA ASN A 270 1.28 -0.52 17.56
C ASN A 270 2.57 -1.26 18.00
N SER A 271 2.42 -2.32 18.80
CA SER A 271 3.53 -3.24 19.14
C SER A 271 4.13 -3.91 17.91
N ASP A 272 3.27 -4.32 16.95
CA ASP A 272 3.68 -5.03 15.75
C ASP A 272 4.40 -4.09 14.78
N VAL A 273 3.95 -2.83 14.72
CA VAL A 273 4.64 -1.75 13.97
C VAL A 273 6.08 -1.58 14.48
N ILE A 274 6.27 -1.49 15.79
CA ILE A 274 7.60 -1.29 16.38
C ILE A 274 8.49 -2.51 16.18
N ASN A 275 7.95 -3.72 16.40
CA ASN A 275 8.70 -4.95 16.17
C ASN A 275 9.09 -5.11 14.69
N SER A 276 8.20 -4.73 13.75
CA SER A 276 8.49 -4.74 12.31
C SER A 276 9.62 -3.77 11.95
N LEU A 277 9.61 -2.54 12.50
CA LEU A 277 10.71 -1.59 12.29
C LEU A 277 12.04 -2.13 12.86
N LEU A 278 11.99 -2.74 14.04
CA LEU A 278 13.16 -3.33 14.67
C LEU A 278 13.75 -4.44 13.81
N GLN A 279 12.92 -5.35 13.30
CA GLN A 279 13.33 -6.42 12.40
C GLN A 279 13.94 -5.88 11.10
N LYS A 280 13.33 -4.84 10.50
CA LYS A 280 13.87 -4.17 9.30
C LYS A 280 15.28 -3.60 9.58
N LEU A 281 15.50 -2.96 10.73
CA LEU A 281 16.81 -2.41 11.11
C LEU A 281 17.86 -3.49 11.43
N GLU A 282 17.47 -4.54 12.14
CA GLU A 282 18.36 -5.67 12.46
C GLU A 282 18.78 -6.42 11.18
N HIS A 283 17.89 -6.54 10.19
CA HIS A 283 18.22 -7.10 8.88
C HIS A 283 19.28 -6.26 8.14
N VAL A 284 19.11 -4.93 8.10
CA VAL A 284 20.09 -4.02 7.50
C VAL A 284 21.44 -4.14 8.21
N CYS A 285 21.46 -4.24 9.53
CA CYS A 285 22.68 -4.43 10.31
C CYS A 285 23.41 -5.74 9.97
N SER A 286 22.66 -6.81 9.66
CA SER A 286 23.24 -8.11 9.28
C SER A 286 23.84 -8.15 7.86
N GLN A 287 23.49 -7.18 7.01
CA GLN A 287 23.90 -7.13 5.60
C GLN A 287 24.99 -6.09 5.30
N SER A 288 25.40 -5.26 6.28
CA SER A 288 26.27 -4.10 6.05
C SER A 288 27.65 -4.19 6.72
N ASN A 289 28.69 -3.60 6.10
CA ASN A 289 30.07 -3.57 6.60
C ASN A 289 30.22 -2.76 7.92
N GLU A 290 31.26 -3.07 8.73
CA GLU A 290 31.44 -2.61 10.12
C GLU A 290 31.26 -1.11 10.40
N LEU A 291 31.70 -0.19 9.52
CA LEU A 291 31.58 1.27 9.76
C LEU A 291 30.15 1.81 9.59
N SER A 292 29.32 1.18 8.75
CA SER A 292 27.93 1.59 8.48
C SER A 292 26.97 1.20 9.62
N ASN A 293 27.39 0.26 10.47
CA ASN A 293 26.57 -0.31 11.52
C ASN A 293 26.37 0.62 12.73
N ILE A 294 27.26 1.58 12.99
CA ILE A 294 27.20 2.40 14.23
C ILE A 294 25.88 3.19 14.34
N VAL A 295 25.43 3.82 13.25
CA VAL A 295 24.20 4.62 13.24
C VAL A 295 22.95 3.72 13.36
N VAL A 296 22.97 2.56 12.71
CA VAL A 296 21.86 1.59 12.76
C VAL A 296 21.77 0.94 14.14
N ILE A 297 22.90 0.62 14.76
CA ILE A 297 22.98 0.11 16.14
C ILE A 297 22.41 1.14 17.11
N GLU A 298 22.76 2.41 16.97
CA GLU A 298 22.19 3.48 17.80
C GLU A 298 20.68 3.61 17.62
N GLN A 299 20.18 3.49 16.38
CA GLN A 299 18.74 3.46 16.11
C GLN A 299 18.05 2.26 16.79
N ILE A 300 18.64 1.07 16.71
CA ILE A 300 18.13 -0.13 17.37
C ILE A 300 18.08 0.05 18.90
N ASN A 301 19.16 0.56 19.49
CA ASN A 301 19.25 0.80 20.92
C ASN A 301 18.18 1.79 21.40
N GLN A 302 18.00 2.91 20.69
CA GLN A 302 16.97 3.87 21.02
C GLN A 302 15.55 3.34 20.81
N LEU A 303 15.32 2.55 19.75
CA LEU A 303 14.02 1.93 19.51
C LEU A 303 13.66 0.97 20.66
N LYS A 304 14.63 0.20 21.15
CA LYS A 304 14.47 -0.68 22.33
C LYS A 304 14.25 0.13 23.61
N GLN A 305 15.04 1.18 23.84
CA GLN A 305 14.96 2.05 25.02
C GLN A 305 13.59 2.73 25.13
N TRP A 306 13.07 3.27 24.03
CA TRP A 306 11.87 4.10 24.01
C TRP A 306 10.60 3.36 23.56
N LYS A 307 10.66 2.03 23.40
CA LYS A 307 9.54 1.20 22.91
C LYS A 307 8.18 1.54 23.54
N LYS A 308 8.07 1.47 24.88
CA LYS A 308 6.82 1.78 25.59
C LYS A 308 6.35 3.23 25.38
N GLY A 309 7.28 4.16 25.21
CA GLY A 309 6.98 5.56 24.91
C GLY A 309 6.40 5.72 23.51
N PHE A 310 7.01 5.07 22.51
CA PHE A 310 6.49 5.06 21.15
C PHE A 310 5.12 4.39 21.04
N GLU A 311 4.91 3.23 21.71
CA GLU A 311 3.61 2.56 21.78
C GLU A 311 2.54 3.53 22.29
N LYS A 312 2.81 4.18 23.43
CA LYS A 312 1.90 5.15 24.04
C LYS A 312 1.61 6.34 23.12
N ILE A 313 2.60 6.88 22.42
CA ILE A 313 2.33 7.98 21.48
C ILE A 313 1.43 7.50 20.34
N LEU A 314 1.74 6.35 19.74
CA LEU A 314 0.95 5.81 18.65
C LEU A 314 -0.50 5.48 19.08
N ASP A 315 -0.70 5.03 20.32
CA ASP A 315 -2.05 4.82 20.88
C ASP A 315 -2.85 6.13 21.00
N ASN A 316 -2.17 7.25 21.28
CA ASN A 316 -2.80 8.56 21.44
C ASN A 316 -3.00 9.31 20.10
N ILE A 317 -2.21 8.98 19.07
CA ILE A 317 -2.33 9.60 17.76
C ILE A 317 -3.27 8.76 16.89
N PRO A 318 -4.45 9.28 16.51
CA PRO A 318 -5.37 8.55 15.67
C PRO A 318 -4.73 8.22 14.33
N ASN A 319 -4.96 7.01 13.82
CA ASN A 319 -4.51 6.68 12.47
C ASN A 319 -5.37 7.37 11.40
N GLY A 320 -6.70 7.26 11.53
CA GLY A 320 -7.66 7.92 10.64
C GLY A 320 -7.82 9.40 10.97
N GLY A 321 -7.85 10.24 9.96
CA GLY A 321 -7.94 11.71 10.08
C GLY A 321 -6.60 12.42 10.25
N LEU A 322 -5.51 11.70 10.54
CA LEU A 322 -4.17 12.30 10.60
C LEU A 322 -3.66 12.55 9.18
N ASN A 323 -3.67 13.82 8.78
CA ASN A 323 -3.19 14.30 7.47
C ASN A 323 -1.65 14.43 7.46
N LEU A 324 -0.98 13.49 6.79
CA LEU A 324 0.48 13.45 6.69
C LEU A 324 1.06 14.44 5.67
N VAL A 325 0.24 15.00 4.77
CA VAL A 325 0.69 15.95 3.74
C VAL A 325 0.47 17.41 4.15
N HIS A 326 0.01 17.65 5.39
CA HIS A 326 -0.22 19.00 5.87
C HIS A 326 1.09 19.72 6.25
N ASN A 327 1.26 20.99 5.86
CA ASN A 327 2.49 21.77 6.07
C ASN A 327 2.96 21.84 7.54
N ASN A 328 2.03 21.74 8.50
CA ASN A 328 2.34 21.80 9.93
C ASN A 328 2.45 20.42 10.62
N ILE A 329 2.44 19.31 9.87
CA ILE A 329 2.45 17.96 10.45
C ILE A 329 3.66 17.70 11.35
N LEU A 330 4.87 18.10 10.91
CA LEU A 330 6.08 17.93 11.70
C LEU A 330 6.02 18.69 13.03
N LYS A 331 5.47 19.90 13.02
CA LYS A 331 5.30 20.73 14.23
C LYS A 331 4.30 20.11 15.21
N PHE A 332 3.22 19.51 14.69
CA PHE A 332 2.25 18.78 15.50
C PHE A 332 2.88 17.53 16.14
N LEU A 333 3.52 16.69 15.33
CA LEU A 333 4.17 15.46 15.77
C LEU A 333 5.30 15.74 16.78
N HIS A 334 6.04 16.83 16.59
CA HIS A 334 7.04 17.31 17.53
C HIS A 334 6.46 17.56 18.92
N LYS A 335 5.36 18.34 19.00
CA LYS A 335 4.68 18.64 20.27
C LYS A 335 4.18 17.38 20.97
N GLU A 336 3.58 16.46 20.22
CA GLU A 336 3.05 15.22 20.78
C GLU A 336 4.17 14.29 21.28
N PHE A 337 5.29 14.24 20.56
CA PHE A 337 6.49 13.52 20.97
C PHE A 337 7.06 14.05 22.30
N GLU A 338 7.27 15.36 22.42
CA GLU A 338 7.79 15.99 23.65
C GLU A 338 6.85 15.81 24.84
N ARG A 339 5.54 15.92 24.62
CA ARG A 339 4.52 15.75 25.66
C ARG A 339 4.54 14.37 26.29
N GLN A 340 4.79 13.33 25.49
CA GLN A 340 4.62 11.94 25.89
C GLN A 340 5.92 11.24 26.29
N ILE A 341 7.07 11.77 25.87
CA ILE A 341 8.39 11.29 26.29
C ILE A 341 9.17 12.43 27.00
N PRO A 342 8.68 12.91 28.17
CA PRO A 342 9.32 14.00 28.90
C PRO A 342 10.70 13.64 29.47
N LYS A 343 11.08 12.35 29.44
CA LYS A 343 12.44 11.90 29.79
C LYS A 343 13.44 12.09 28.64
N CYS A 344 12.96 12.13 27.40
CA CYS A 344 13.76 12.46 26.22
C CYS A 344 13.62 13.97 25.99
N LYS A 345 14.17 14.79 26.89
CA LYS A 345 14.25 16.24 26.66
C LYS A 345 15.43 16.52 25.77
N ARG A 346 15.19 17.39 24.80
CA ARG A 346 16.26 17.94 23.97
C ARG A 346 17.01 18.99 24.76
N GLY A 347 18.26 18.70 25.09
CA GLY A 347 19.16 19.60 25.80
C GLY A 347 20.57 19.51 25.25
N HIS A 348 21.51 20.20 25.89
CA HIS A 348 22.89 20.30 25.42
C HIS A 348 23.57 18.94 25.12
N SER A 349 23.42 17.93 26.00
CA SER A 349 24.05 16.62 25.84
C SER A 349 23.20 15.58 25.10
N THR A 350 21.89 15.82 24.98
CA THR A 350 20.93 14.82 24.48
C THR A 350 20.41 15.12 23.07
N HIS A 351 20.80 16.24 22.46
CA HIS A 351 20.20 16.72 21.20
C HIS A 351 20.33 15.72 20.02
N ARG A 352 21.44 14.98 19.93
CA ARG A 352 21.64 13.95 18.88
C ARG A 352 20.76 12.73 19.12
N GLN A 353 20.70 12.27 20.37
CA GLN A 353 19.84 11.15 20.76
C GLN A 353 18.37 11.49 20.51
N TRP A 354 17.95 12.68 20.94
CA TRP A 354 16.60 13.18 20.70
C TRP A 354 16.25 13.21 19.21
N PHE A 355 17.16 13.68 18.35
CA PHE A 355 16.93 13.74 16.90
C PHE A 355 16.70 12.34 16.31
N ILE A 356 17.51 11.36 16.70
CA ILE A 356 17.37 9.97 16.26
C ILE A 356 16.03 9.40 16.74
N ALA A 357 15.68 9.59 18.01
CA ALA A 357 14.43 9.11 18.59
C ALA A 357 13.20 9.71 17.89
N PHE A 358 13.23 11.01 17.60
CA PHE A 358 12.15 11.68 16.89
C PHE A 358 12.06 11.21 15.42
N GLN A 359 13.18 11.03 14.73
CA GLN A 359 13.18 10.47 13.37
C GLN A 359 12.64 9.03 13.33
N LEU A 360 12.95 8.21 14.34
CA LEU A 360 12.39 6.86 14.48
C LEU A 360 10.87 6.90 14.70
N PHE A 361 10.39 7.84 15.52
CA PHE A 361 8.96 8.05 15.70
C PHE A 361 8.25 8.41 14.39
N LEU A 362 8.81 9.30 13.59
CA LEU A 362 8.27 9.64 12.27
C LEU A 362 8.22 8.41 11.35
N LYS A 363 9.28 7.58 11.35
CA LYS A 363 9.30 6.30 10.62
C LYS A 363 8.20 5.34 11.10
N LEU A 364 7.92 5.28 12.40
CA LEU A 364 6.84 4.44 12.94
C LEU A 364 5.45 4.88 12.47
N ILE A 365 5.21 6.18 12.31
CA ILE A 365 3.94 6.69 11.75
C ILE A 365 3.77 6.24 10.31
N CYS A 366 4.80 6.39 9.48
CA CYS A 366 4.79 5.92 8.09
C CYS A 366 4.58 4.40 8.02
N LEU A 367 5.34 3.63 8.81
CA LEU A 367 5.24 2.17 8.82
C LEU A 367 3.86 1.69 9.30
N ARG A 368 3.27 2.35 10.30
CA ARG A 368 1.89 2.06 10.71
C ARG A 368 0.93 2.23 9.54
N ARG A 369 1.12 3.27 8.73
CA ARG A 369 0.30 3.55 7.56
C ARG A 369 0.51 2.51 6.45
N GLU A 370 1.76 2.13 6.19
CA GLU A 370 2.13 1.06 5.26
C GLU A 370 1.49 -0.28 5.64
N LEU A 371 1.59 -0.70 6.90
CA LEU A 371 1.03 -1.99 7.35
C LEU A 371 -0.51 -2.03 7.29
N ILE A 372 -1.18 -0.93 7.60
CA ILE A 372 -2.64 -0.82 7.45
C ILE A 372 -3.04 -0.90 5.98
N LEU A 373 -2.31 -0.20 5.11
CA LEU A 373 -2.55 -0.21 3.68
C LEU A 373 -2.32 -1.60 3.08
N GLU A 374 -1.25 -2.29 3.49
CA GLU A 374 -0.94 -3.65 3.06
C GLU A 374 -2.05 -4.63 3.45
N LYS A 375 -2.50 -4.59 4.71
CA LYS A 375 -3.61 -5.43 5.19
C LYS A 375 -4.92 -5.14 4.47
N TRP A 376 -5.18 -3.87 4.16
CA TRP A 376 -6.35 -3.49 3.36
C TRP A 376 -6.28 -4.01 1.93
N ILE A 377 -5.17 -3.77 1.23
CA ILE A 377 -4.97 -4.23 -0.14
C ILE A 377 -5.05 -5.76 -0.20
N ALA A 378 -4.49 -6.48 0.78
CA ALA A 378 -4.60 -7.94 0.86
C ALA A 378 -6.04 -8.42 0.97
N ASN A 379 -6.87 -7.74 1.77
CA ASN A 379 -8.30 -8.06 1.87
C ASN A 379 -9.05 -7.77 0.57
N GLU A 380 -8.77 -6.64 -0.08
CA GLU A 380 -9.46 -6.23 -1.31
C GLU A 380 -9.04 -7.05 -2.54
N LEU A 381 -7.76 -7.44 -2.61
CA LEU A 381 -7.17 -8.25 -3.68
C LEU A 381 -7.07 -9.74 -3.31
N HIS A 382 -7.83 -10.19 -2.31
CA HIS A 382 -7.85 -11.59 -1.88
C HIS A 382 -8.15 -12.51 -3.06
N GLY A 383 -7.30 -13.51 -3.28
CA GLY A 383 -7.40 -14.47 -4.38
C GLY A 383 -6.77 -14.02 -5.70
N PHE A 384 -6.17 -12.82 -5.76
CA PHE A 384 -5.46 -12.32 -6.94
C PHE A 384 -3.94 -12.40 -6.85
N GLY A 385 -3.36 -13.01 -5.81
CA GLY A 385 -1.92 -13.26 -5.70
C GLY A 385 -1.10 -12.15 -5.02
N PHE A 386 -1.75 -11.11 -4.49
CA PHE A 386 -1.06 -10.10 -3.67
C PHE A 386 -0.60 -10.71 -2.34
N GLN A 387 0.64 -10.41 -1.94
CA GLN A 387 1.23 -10.87 -0.68
C GLN A 387 1.59 -9.69 0.24
N THR A 388 2.53 -8.84 -0.19
CA THR A 388 3.02 -7.69 0.61
C THR A 388 3.41 -6.54 -0.32
N LEU A 389 3.53 -5.32 0.22
CA LEU A 389 3.93 -4.15 -0.58
C LEU A 389 5.42 -4.17 -0.94
N ARG A 390 6.30 -4.54 0.00
CA ARG A 390 7.76 -4.54 -0.15
C ARG A 390 8.37 -5.95 -0.13
N GLY A 391 7.63 -6.96 -0.57
CA GLY A 391 8.11 -8.34 -0.64
C GLY A 391 8.99 -8.60 -1.86
N ASN A 392 10.06 -9.38 -1.68
CA ASN A 392 10.81 -9.95 -2.79
C ASN A 392 9.93 -10.99 -3.50
N ASN A 393 9.46 -10.66 -4.71
CA ASN A 393 8.68 -11.57 -5.58
C ASN A 393 9.55 -12.65 -6.23
N ASN A 394 10.53 -13.20 -5.51
CA ASN A 394 11.23 -14.40 -5.94
C ASN A 394 10.40 -15.59 -5.48
N ALA A 395 9.38 -15.92 -6.25
CA ALA A 395 8.66 -17.17 -6.08
C ALA A 395 9.66 -18.32 -6.30
N GLN A 396 10.11 -18.96 -5.21
CA GLN A 396 10.78 -20.24 -5.31
C GLN A 396 9.85 -21.21 -6.02
N GLU A 397 10.30 -21.71 -7.18
CA GLU A 397 9.62 -22.72 -7.97
C GLU A 397 9.50 -24.03 -7.17
N GLN A 398 8.43 -24.18 -6.41
CA GLN A 398 8.04 -25.48 -5.90
C GLN A 398 7.39 -26.28 -7.03
N LYS A 399 7.93 -27.49 -7.25
CA LYS A 399 7.41 -28.51 -8.17
C LYS A 399 5.96 -28.81 -7.81
N ILE A 400 5.05 -28.44 -8.69
CA ILE A 400 3.61 -28.61 -8.52
C ILE A 400 3.02 -29.24 -9.80
N ASP A 401 1.98 -30.06 -9.59
CA ASP A 401 1.32 -30.92 -10.56
C ASP A 401 0.64 -30.17 -11.73
N THR A 402 0.37 -30.89 -12.82
CA THR A 402 0.05 -30.40 -14.16
C THR A 402 -1.23 -29.55 -14.29
N THR A 403 -2.22 -29.72 -13.39
CA THR A 403 -3.47 -28.94 -13.39
C THR A 403 -3.31 -27.59 -12.70
N GLU A 404 -2.48 -27.51 -11.66
CA GLU A 404 -2.16 -26.26 -10.94
C GLU A 404 -1.28 -25.31 -11.77
N LYS A 405 -0.55 -25.82 -12.78
CA LYS A 405 0.28 -25.00 -13.68
C LYS A 405 -0.52 -23.99 -14.50
N ARG A 406 -1.74 -24.32 -14.96
CA ARG A 406 -2.55 -23.41 -15.78
C ARG A 406 -3.18 -22.29 -14.94
N ALA A 407 -3.70 -22.63 -13.77
CA ALA A 407 -4.23 -21.67 -12.80
C ALA A 407 -3.12 -20.72 -12.31
N LYS A 408 -1.94 -21.26 -12.00
CA LYS A 408 -0.76 -20.48 -11.59
C LYS A 408 -0.27 -19.54 -12.69
N ARG A 409 -0.19 -20.02 -13.94
CA ARG A 409 0.20 -19.20 -15.10
C ARG A 409 -0.77 -18.04 -15.36
N SER A 410 -2.07 -18.28 -15.22
CA SER A 410 -3.09 -17.22 -15.36
C SER A 410 -3.03 -16.21 -14.21
N GLN A 411 -2.79 -16.66 -12.98
CA GLN A 411 -2.58 -15.76 -11.83
C GLN A 411 -1.29 -14.93 -11.97
N ASP A 412 -0.21 -15.51 -12.46
CA ASP A 412 1.08 -14.82 -12.67
C ASP A 412 0.98 -13.73 -13.76
N GLU A 413 0.20 -13.98 -14.81
CA GLU A 413 -0.09 -13.02 -15.87
C GLU A 413 -0.93 -11.84 -15.34
N VAL A 414 -2.00 -12.13 -14.61
CA VAL A 414 -2.85 -11.13 -13.94
C VAL A 414 -2.04 -10.28 -12.95
N MET A 415 -1.20 -10.93 -12.14
CA MET A 415 -0.32 -10.26 -11.18
C MET A 415 0.64 -9.30 -11.87
N THR A 416 1.23 -9.72 -12.99
CA THR A 416 2.20 -8.89 -13.70
C THR A 416 1.54 -7.75 -14.47
N LYS A 417 0.35 -7.97 -15.02
CA LYS A 417 -0.36 -6.99 -15.85
C LYS A 417 -1.08 -5.90 -15.06
N PHE A 418 -1.69 -6.24 -13.91
CA PHE A 418 -2.54 -5.30 -13.17
C PHE A 418 -2.04 -5.00 -11.75
N VAL A 419 -1.63 -6.03 -11.01
CA VAL A 419 -1.29 -5.85 -9.58
C VAL A 419 0.08 -5.19 -9.42
N LYS A 420 1.13 -5.66 -10.11
CA LYS A 420 2.49 -5.06 -10.01
C LYS A 420 2.51 -3.56 -10.35
N PRO A 421 1.94 -3.08 -11.47
CA PRO A 421 1.91 -1.65 -11.77
C PRO A 421 1.20 -0.84 -10.68
N PHE A 422 0.08 -1.36 -10.18
CA PHE A 422 -0.65 -0.76 -9.07
C PHE A 422 0.22 -0.67 -7.81
N ILE A 423 0.88 -1.75 -7.39
CA ILE A 423 1.77 -1.74 -6.22
C ILE A 423 2.90 -0.72 -6.38
N ASN A 424 3.49 -0.61 -7.57
CA ASN A 424 4.51 0.40 -7.83
C ASN A 424 3.95 1.83 -7.66
N THR A 425 2.74 2.10 -8.14
CA THR A 425 2.07 3.39 -7.89
C THR A 425 1.86 3.65 -6.40
N VAL A 426 1.40 2.65 -5.65
CA VAL A 426 1.21 2.75 -4.19
C VAL A 426 2.52 3.03 -3.46
N LEU A 427 3.59 2.32 -3.80
CA LEU A 427 4.91 2.51 -3.22
C LEU A 427 5.47 3.91 -3.50
N ASN A 428 5.27 4.44 -4.71
CA ASN A 428 5.68 5.79 -5.06
C ASN A 428 4.93 6.85 -4.21
N GLN A 429 3.62 6.67 -4.00
CA GLN A 429 2.82 7.56 -3.15
C GLN A 429 3.24 7.49 -1.67
N LEU A 430 3.50 6.29 -1.16
CA LEU A 430 4.03 6.09 0.20
C LEU A 430 5.40 6.78 0.35
N GLN A 431 6.29 6.58 -0.61
CA GLN A 431 7.63 7.18 -0.61
C GLN A 431 7.58 8.71 -0.62
N ALA A 432 6.68 9.30 -1.40
CA ALA A 432 6.46 10.75 -1.40
C ALA A 432 6.06 11.25 0.00
N THR A 433 5.12 10.55 0.65
CA THR A 433 4.66 10.89 2.02
C THR A 433 5.74 10.67 3.07
N GLU A 434 6.50 9.59 2.97
CA GLU A 434 7.66 9.32 3.85
C GLU A 434 8.68 10.45 3.78
N THR A 435 8.96 10.95 2.58
CA THR A 435 9.93 12.04 2.34
C THR A 435 9.52 13.35 3.02
N LEU A 436 8.22 13.64 3.13
CA LEU A 436 7.70 14.79 3.89
C LEU A 436 8.01 14.69 5.39
N LEU A 437 8.19 13.47 5.90
CA LEU A 437 8.47 13.17 7.30
C LEU A 437 9.95 12.88 7.59
N VAL A 438 10.85 13.12 6.62
CA VAL A 438 12.30 13.07 6.86
C VAL A 438 12.79 14.45 7.28
N MET A 439 13.53 14.52 8.39
CA MET A 439 14.17 15.74 8.83
C MET A 439 15.48 16.01 8.08
N CYS A 440 15.81 17.29 7.92
CA CYS A 440 17.01 17.76 7.24
C CYS A 440 18.29 17.21 7.87
N GLY A 441 18.45 17.32 9.20
CA GLY A 441 19.62 16.79 9.90
C GLY A 441 20.94 17.54 9.69
N ALA A 442 20.99 18.59 8.86
CA ALA A 442 22.15 19.46 8.73
C ALA A 442 22.37 20.31 9.99
N LYS A 443 23.58 20.84 10.20
CA LYS A 443 23.87 21.74 11.33
C LYS A 443 23.03 23.02 11.23
N CYS A 444 22.42 23.42 12.33
CA CYS A 444 21.66 24.67 12.40
C CYS A 444 22.58 25.88 12.18
N LYS A 445 22.06 26.93 11.56
CA LYS A 445 22.83 28.17 11.33
C LYS A 445 23.24 28.85 12.63
N HIS A 446 22.37 28.82 13.64
CA HIS A 446 22.54 29.59 14.88
C HIS A 446 23.12 28.78 16.05
N CYS A 447 23.26 27.46 15.92
CA CYS A 447 23.78 26.59 16.99
C CYS A 447 24.26 25.24 16.45
N TYR A 448 24.78 24.37 17.31
CA TYR A 448 25.31 23.06 16.93
C TYR A 448 24.26 21.95 16.88
N PHE A 449 22.98 22.28 17.10
CA PHE A 449 21.89 21.31 16.97
C PHE A 449 21.59 20.99 15.51
N LEU A 450 21.00 19.80 15.29
CA LEU A 450 20.55 19.37 13.97
C LEU A 450 19.25 20.07 13.57
N CYS A 451 19.15 20.40 12.29
CA CYS A 451 18.00 21.05 11.65
C CYS A 451 16.78 20.12 11.70
N LEU A 452 15.65 20.65 12.18
CA LEU A 452 14.39 19.93 12.30
C LEU A 452 13.40 20.25 11.17
N LEU A 453 13.77 21.14 10.25
CA LEU A 453 12.99 21.38 9.05
C LEU A 453 12.96 20.13 8.17
N GLN A 454 11.97 20.05 7.29
CA GLN A 454 11.84 18.97 6.31
C GLN A 454 13.13 18.84 5.48
N GLN A 455 13.45 17.61 5.07
CA GLN A 455 14.53 17.36 4.13
C GLN A 455 14.35 18.22 2.86
N SER A 456 15.46 18.73 2.35
CA SER A 456 15.51 19.57 1.14
C SER A 456 14.76 20.92 1.24
N HIS A 457 14.45 21.42 2.44
CA HIS A 457 13.78 22.72 2.64
C HIS A 457 14.51 23.93 1.99
N GLN A 458 15.84 23.84 1.82
CA GLN A 458 16.63 24.86 1.14
C GLN A 458 16.45 24.90 -0.38
N GLN A 459 15.81 23.88 -0.97
CA GLN A 459 15.55 23.82 -2.41
C GLN A 459 14.22 24.47 -2.77
N SER A 460 13.27 24.52 -1.83
CA SER A 460 11.95 25.12 -2.02
C SER A 460 11.83 26.55 -1.49
N SER A 461 12.81 27.02 -0.71
CA SER A 461 12.79 28.34 -0.07
C SER A 461 14.19 28.79 0.38
N GLU A 462 14.42 30.11 0.47
CA GLU A 462 15.66 30.70 1.05
C GLU A 462 15.74 30.54 2.59
N VAL A 463 15.11 29.49 3.14
CA VAL A 463 15.02 29.27 4.59
C VAL A 463 16.31 28.64 5.11
N GLU A 464 16.87 29.28 6.12
CA GLU A 464 18.11 28.86 6.75
C GLU A 464 17.90 27.61 7.63
N HIS A 465 18.96 26.80 7.81
CA HIS A 465 18.88 25.63 8.69
C HIS A 465 18.49 26.00 10.12
N ASN A 466 17.30 25.56 10.54
CA ASN A 466 16.73 25.91 11.83
C ASN A 466 16.47 24.67 12.69
N CYS A 467 16.95 24.69 13.93
CA CYS A 467 16.76 23.62 14.89
C CYS A 467 15.40 23.72 15.62
N LEU A 468 14.62 24.80 15.43
CA LEU A 468 13.35 25.11 16.10
C LEU A 468 13.45 25.22 17.63
N GLY A 469 14.64 25.51 18.17
CA GLY A 469 14.91 25.66 19.59
C GLY A 469 15.34 27.08 19.98
N SER A 470 15.75 27.26 21.24
CA SER A 470 16.21 28.56 21.76
C SER A 470 17.57 29.01 21.22
N HIS A 471 18.33 28.11 20.57
CA HIS A 471 19.70 28.30 20.10
C HIS A 471 20.74 28.67 21.18
N GLN A 472 20.31 28.82 22.44
CA GLN A 472 21.14 29.13 23.60
C GLN A 472 21.41 27.87 24.43
N CYS A 473 22.62 27.76 24.97
CA CYS A 473 22.98 26.67 25.88
C CYS A 473 22.11 26.72 27.14
N ASP A 474 21.59 25.57 27.57
CA ASP A 474 20.72 25.42 28.74
C ASP A 474 21.50 25.08 30.03
N GLN A 475 22.84 25.09 29.96
CA GLN A 475 23.73 24.77 31.07
C GLN A 475 24.21 26.03 31.80
N VAL A 476 24.72 25.85 33.02
CA VAL A 476 25.34 26.92 33.82
C VAL A 476 26.83 27.04 33.54
N CYS A 477 27.42 28.20 33.82
CA CYS A 477 28.86 28.40 33.64
C CYS A 477 29.66 27.48 34.56
N SER A 478 30.58 26.70 33.96
CA SER A 478 31.41 25.72 34.67
C SER A 478 32.33 26.39 35.69
N ARG A 479 32.74 27.64 35.46
CA ARG A 479 33.66 28.37 36.35
C ARG A 479 32.96 29.08 37.49
N CYS A 480 31.76 29.63 37.28
CA CYS A 480 30.94 30.16 38.38
C CYS A 480 30.50 29.04 39.35
N GLN A 481 30.30 27.83 38.84
CA GLN A 481 29.90 26.69 39.65
C GLN A 481 31.05 26.16 40.56
N GLN A 482 32.31 26.38 40.18
CA GLN A 482 33.49 25.86 40.89
C GLN A 482 34.07 26.81 41.94
N SER A 483 33.65 28.09 42.01
CA SER A 483 34.16 29.01 43.03
C SER A 483 33.46 28.78 44.37
N GLU A 484 34.18 28.21 45.35
CA GLU A 484 33.68 27.95 46.72
C GLU A 484 33.23 29.21 47.49
N ALA A 485 33.52 30.42 46.97
CA ALA A 485 33.28 31.70 47.61
C ALA A 485 31.91 32.36 47.30
N GLU A 486 31.04 31.74 46.49
CA GLU A 486 29.83 32.38 45.98
C GLU A 486 28.54 31.66 46.38
N THR A 487 27.57 32.40 46.93
CA THR A 487 26.20 31.92 47.18
C THR A 487 25.53 31.47 45.88
N LYS A 488 24.55 30.55 45.95
CA LYS A 488 23.80 30.03 44.79
C LYS A 488 23.23 31.12 43.84
N GLU A 489 23.09 32.35 44.32
CA GLU A 489 22.62 33.52 43.56
C GLU A 489 23.62 34.07 42.53
N ASN A 490 24.90 33.67 42.59
CA ASN A 490 25.96 34.18 41.72
C ASN A 490 26.38 33.24 40.57
N ILE A 491 25.70 32.10 40.41
CA ILE A 491 25.96 31.15 39.31
C ILE A 491 25.23 31.64 38.05
N LEU A 492 26.01 32.11 37.08
CA LEU A 492 25.46 32.65 35.83
C LEU A 492 25.21 31.56 34.78
N PRO A 493 24.16 31.71 33.93
CA PRO A 493 23.89 30.79 32.83
C PRO A 493 24.95 30.89 31.73
N CYS A 494 25.16 29.80 30.99
CA CYS A 494 26.02 29.80 29.81
C CYS A 494 25.43 30.71 28.72
N LYS A 495 26.27 31.55 28.09
CA LYS A 495 25.87 32.43 26.98
C LYS A 495 26.32 31.91 25.60
N LEU A 496 26.82 30.67 25.55
CA LEU A 496 27.24 30.02 24.31
C LEU A 496 26.04 29.40 23.58
N GLN A 497 26.23 29.08 22.30
CA GLN A 497 25.21 28.46 21.45
C GLN A 497 24.92 27.01 21.89
N SER A 498 23.68 26.54 21.75
CA SER A 498 23.33 25.15 22.12
C SER A 498 24.20 24.11 21.41
N GLY A 499 24.66 23.09 22.14
CA GLY A 499 25.47 21.98 21.60
C GLY A 499 26.95 22.31 21.35
N HIS A 500 27.45 23.43 21.86
CA HIS A 500 28.89 23.73 21.82
C HIS A 500 29.71 22.66 22.58
N GLU A 501 30.92 22.35 22.13
CA GLU A 501 31.74 21.28 22.76
C GLU A 501 32.73 21.81 23.83
N THR A 502 32.77 23.13 24.02
CA THR A 502 33.69 23.83 24.92
C THR A 502 33.14 23.95 26.35
N LEU A 503 33.98 24.37 27.30
CA LEU A 503 33.54 24.66 28.67
C LEU A 503 32.41 25.72 28.69
N HIS A 504 31.41 25.55 29.56
CA HIS A 504 30.31 26.49 29.67
C HIS A 504 30.78 27.83 30.25
N ASP A 505 30.50 28.92 29.52
CA ASP A 505 30.98 30.26 29.85
C ASP A 505 29.81 31.25 29.89
N CYS A 506 29.75 32.04 30.97
CA CYS A 506 28.76 33.11 31.14
C CYS A 506 29.11 34.38 30.36
N ARG A 507 30.36 34.57 29.91
CA ARG A 507 30.85 35.79 29.23
C ARG A 507 30.63 37.11 29.99
N GLU A 508 30.23 37.05 31.26
CA GLU A 508 29.92 38.23 32.09
C GLU A 508 30.99 38.46 33.17
N LYS A 509 31.50 37.38 33.78
CA LYS A 509 32.62 37.45 34.74
C LYS A 509 33.95 37.27 34.02
N ASN A 510 35.00 37.97 34.49
CA ASN A 510 36.37 37.86 33.98
C ASN A 510 37.04 36.55 34.40
N HIS A 511 36.51 35.42 33.92
CA HIS A 511 37.10 34.10 34.15
C HIS A 511 38.20 33.76 33.15
N THR A 512 38.21 34.42 32.00
CA THR A 512 39.10 34.15 30.87
C THR A 512 40.01 35.34 30.58
N CYS A 513 41.09 35.11 29.83
CA CYS A 513 42.11 36.12 29.49
C CYS A 513 41.61 37.23 28.54
N ASP A 514 40.53 36.98 27.79
CA ASP A 514 39.86 37.91 26.85
C ASP A 514 40.72 38.51 25.70
N LYS A 515 42.02 38.15 25.65
CA LYS A 515 42.88 38.35 24.48
C LYS A 515 42.39 37.51 23.30
N ASP A 516 42.68 37.97 22.08
CA ASP A 516 42.32 37.23 20.87
C ASP A 516 43.08 35.90 20.79
N CYS A 517 42.42 34.87 20.27
CA CYS A 517 43.05 33.57 20.07
C CYS A 517 44.04 33.64 18.92
N SER A 518 45.23 33.06 19.10
CA SER A 518 46.26 32.94 18.06
C SER A 518 45.81 32.18 16.82
N LEU A 519 44.71 31.41 16.92
CA LEU A 519 44.15 30.58 15.84
C LEU A 519 42.82 31.14 15.28
N LYS A 520 42.52 32.43 15.49
CA LYS A 520 41.27 33.09 15.08
C LYS A 520 40.94 32.99 13.58
N GLN A 521 41.94 32.78 12.72
CA GLN A 521 41.76 32.58 11.27
C GLN A 521 41.16 31.21 10.89
N TYR A 522 41.22 30.23 11.79
CA TYR A 522 40.76 28.87 11.57
C TYR A 522 39.30 28.68 12.02
N GLY A 523 38.63 27.71 11.43
CA GLY A 523 37.22 27.42 11.66
C GLY A 523 36.99 26.85 13.06
N ASN A 524 35.78 27.04 13.60
CA ASN A 524 35.41 26.61 14.96
C ASN A 524 36.25 27.27 16.08
N CYS A 525 36.95 28.37 15.83
CA CYS A 525 37.60 29.17 16.87
C CYS A 525 36.57 30.03 17.62
N ASP A 526 36.64 30.06 18.96
CA ASP A 526 35.81 30.98 19.76
C ASP A 526 36.29 32.45 19.69
N GLY A 527 37.37 32.73 18.95
CA GLY A 527 37.95 34.06 18.72
C GLY A 527 38.67 34.66 19.92
N LYS A 528 38.30 34.26 21.15
CA LYS A 528 38.86 34.73 22.42
C LYS A 528 39.58 33.61 23.17
N CYS A 529 40.62 33.98 23.91
CA CYS A 529 41.41 33.08 24.74
C CYS A 529 40.56 32.49 25.87
N GLY A 530 40.52 31.16 25.97
CA GLY A 530 39.77 30.41 26.98
C GLY A 530 40.55 30.14 28.26
N LEU A 531 41.85 30.45 28.27
CA LEU A 531 42.72 30.29 29.44
C LEU A 531 42.29 31.21 30.58
N LYS A 532 42.67 30.85 31.81
CA LYS A 532 42.35 31.64 33.01
C LYS A 532 42.87 33.07 32.86
N PHE A 533 42.14 34.00 33.48
CA PHE A 533 42.58 35.39 33.63
C PHE A 533 44.03 35.42 34.14
N SER A 534 44.89 36.24 33.50
CA SER A 534 46.32 36.37 33.82
C SER A 534 47.16 35.07 33.73
N HIS A 535 46.92 34.21 32.73
CA HIS A 535 47.88 33.14 32.40
C HIS A 535 49.23 33.72 31.95
N SER A 536 50.32 32.96 32.15
CA SER A 536 51.68 33.36 31.77
C SER A 536 51.75 33.76 30.29
N ASN A 537 52.52 34.82 30.00
CA ASN A 537 52.79 35.29 28.63
C ASN A 537 53.60 34.29 27.80
N GLU A 538 54.15 33.23 28.41
CA GLU A 538 54.82 32.13 27.71
C GLU A 538 53.84 31.13 27.07
N ILE A 539 52.56 31.20 27.42
CA ILE A 539 51.50 30.36 26.86
C ILE A 539 50.73 31.18 25.84
N ASP A 540 50.72 30.72 24.58
CA ASP A 540 49.94 31.35 23.52
C ASP A 540 48.45 31.41 23.87
N CYS A 541 47.81 32.52 23.49
CA CYS A 541 46.38 32.73 23.73
C CYS A 541 45.56 31.74 22.89
N MET A 542 45.10 30.65 23.50
CA MET A 542 44.29 29.63 22.85
C MET A 542 42.84 29.66 23.35
N CYS A 543 41.88 29.53 22.44
CA CYS A 543 40.48 29.43 22.79
C CYS A 543 40.14 28.03 23.34
N ASN A 544 38.91 27.84 23.83
CA ASN A 544 38.47 26.56 24.40
C ASN A 544 38.08 25.52 23.35
N SER A 545 38.13 25.86 22.05
CA SER A 545 37.82 24.94 20.96
C SER A 545 38.78 23.75 20.94
N LEU A 546 38.23 22.54 21.07
CA LEU A 546 39.00 21.29 21.06
C LEU A 546 39.71 21.04 19.72
N ILE A 547 39.09 21.50 18.62
CA ILE A 547 39.61 21.35 17.26
C ILE A 547 39.36 22.65 16.50
N HIS A 548 40.42 23.21 15.92
CA HIS A 548 40.34 24.28 14.94
C HIS A 548 40.33 23.66 13.55
N TYR A 549 39.40 24.07 12.69
CA TYR A 549 39.27 23.53 11.34
C TYR A 549 40.02 24.37 10.33
N CYS A 550 40.45 23.73 9.24
CA CYS A 550 41.14 24.37 8.13
C CYS A 550 40.42 25.61 7.57
N ASN A 551 39.08 25.60 7.55
CA ASN A 551 38.24 26.73 7.13
C ASN A 551 38.29 27.12 5.65
N GLU A 552 39.06 26.39 4.84
CA GLU A 552 39.05 26.54 3.37
C GLU A 552 37.75 26.03 2.76
N ASN A 553 37.46 26.43 1.52
CA ASN A 553 36.25 25.98 0.82
C ASN A 553 36.28 24.46 0.58
N CYS A 554 35.12 23.82 0.68
CA CYS A 554 34.97 22.40 0.32
C CYS A 554 35.49 22.15 -1.10
N SER A 555 36.22 21.05 -1.31
CA SER A 555 36.77 20.70 -2.62
C SER A 555 35.70 20.31 -3.65
N LEU A 556 34.44 20.09 -3.24
CA LEU A 556 33.36 19.75 -4.16
C LEU A 556 32.87 21.04 -4.88
N PRO A 557 32.94 21.10 -6.23
CA PRO A 557 32.48 22.27 -6.97
C PRO A 557 31.01 22.59 -6.71
N GLY A 558 30.72 23.84 -6.34
CA GLY A 558 29.37 24.32 -6.03
C GLY A 558 28.88 24.05 -4.60
N CYS A 559 29.69 23.40 -3.75
CA CYS A 559 29.37 23.25 -2.33
C CYS A 559 29.68 24.55 -1.56
N PRO A 560 28.71 25.16 -0.85
CA PRO A 560 28.93 26.41 -0.11
C PRO A 560 29.65 26.20 1.23
N ASN A 561 29.91 24.95 1.63
CA ASN A 561 30.42 24.61 2.95
C ASN A 561 31.94 24.76 3.07
N LYS A 562 32.41 24.92 4.30
CA LYS A 562 33.83 25.01 4.67
C LYS A 562 34.38 23.66 5.14
N CYS A 563 35.70 23.49 5.02
CA CYS A 563 36.43 22.32 5.47
C CYS A 563 36.37 22.17 6.99
N GLU A 564 36.05 20.97 7.48
CA GLU A 564 36.02 20.60 8.90
C GLU A 564 37.20 19.68 9.30
N ILE A 565 38.22 19.55 8.44
CA ILE A 565 39.46 18.84 8.79
C ILE A 565 40.27 19.72 9.75
N ASN A 566 40.86 19.10 10.79
CA ASN A 566 41.72 19.79 11.75
C ASN A 566 42.86 20.54 11.04
N TYR A 567 43.04 21.82 11.38
CA TYR A 567 44.06 22.71 10.81
C TYR A 567 45.48 22.15 10.90
N SER A 568 45.76 21.34 11.93
CA SER A 568 47.08 20.76 12.17
C SER A 568 47.39 19.57 11.25
N LYS A 569 46.40 19.07 10.49
CA LYS A 569 46.57 17.97 9.55
C LYS A 569 46.73 18.52 8.14
N GLU A 570 47.84 18.21 7.49
CA GLU A 570 47.99 18.46 6.06
C GLU A 570 46.99 17.63 5.26
N HIS A 571 46.26 18.28 4.35
CA HIS A 571 45.31 17.65 3.45
C HIS A 571 45.19 18.45 2.16
N ILE A 572 45.05 17.74 1.04
CA ILE A 572 44.94 18.32 -0.31
C ILE A 572 43.46 18.42 -0.72
N ARG A 573 42.60 17.55 -0.16
CA ARG A 573 41.15 17.57 -0.36
C ARG A 573 40.47 18.10 0.90
N HIS A 574 39.76 19.21 0.75
CA HIS A 574 39.00 19.87 1.80
C HIS A 574 37.62 19.22 1.92
N GLU A 575 37.35 18.59 3.07
CA GLU A 575 36.12 17.85 3.33
C GLU A 575 35.25 18.61 4.34
N CYS A 576 33.97 18.83 3.99
CA CYS A 576 32.99 19.44 4.88
C CYS A 576 32.16 18.38 5.64
N SER A 577 31.27 18.83 6.54
CA SER A 577 30.36 17.96 7.29
C SER A 577 29.30 17.28 6.41
N GLU A 578 29.04 17.80 5.21
CA GLU A 578 28.04 17.21 4.32
C GLU A 578 28.47 15.81 3.90
N LYS A 579 27.56 14.86 4.03
CA LYS A 579 27.79 13.45 3.69
C LYS A 579 26.95 13.02 2.49
N ARG A 580 25.97 13.82 2.07
CA ARG A 580 25.08 13.53 0.96
C ARG A 580 25.56 14.15 -0.35
N CYS A 581 25.25 13.47 -1.45
CA CYS A 581 25.44 14.00 -2.78
C CYS A 581 24.46 15.15 -3.04
N THR A 582 24.96 16.23 -3.65
CA THR A 582 24.17 17.41 -4.04
C THR A 582 23.77 17.40 -5.52
N LYS A 583 24.13 16.35 -6.28
CA LYS A 583 23.84 16.23 -7.71
C LYS A 583 22.40 15.78 -7.96
N HIS A 584 21.80 16.36 -9.00
CA HIS A 584 20.46 16.03 -9.47
C HIS A 584 20.50 14.87 -10.48
N CYS A 585 19.40 14.12 -10.57
CA CYS A 585 19.17 13.19 -11.65
C CYS A 585 18.86 13.96 -12.93
N GLU A 586 19.66 13.76 -13.97
CA GLU A 586 19.51 14.44 -15.26
C GLU A 586 18.54 13.71 -16.21
N ILE A 587 17.91 12.60 -15.77
CA ILE A 587 17.00 11.79 -16.60
C ILE A 587 15.61 12.44 -16.65
N PRO A 588 15.12 12.90 -17.83
CA PRO A 588 13.88 13.67 -17.94
C PRO A 588 12.62 12.93 -17.45
N GLU A 589 12.54 11.61 -17.62
CA GLU A 589 11.41 10.80 -17.15
C GLU A 589 11.38 10.63 -15.63
N CYS A 590 12.57 10.59 -15.00
CA CYS A 590 12.70 10.57 -13.55
C CYS A 590 12.29 11.90 -12.92
N VAL A 591 12.42 13.02 -13.65
CA VAL A 591 12.00 14.36 -13.16
C VAL A 591 10.47 14.55 -13.28
N LYS A 592 9.82 13.93 -14.27
CA LYS A 592 8.37 14.11 -14.53
C LYS A 592 7.43 13.22 -13.69
N ASN A 593 7.88 12.05 -13.25
CA ASN A 593 7.03 11.09 -12.53
C ASN A 593 6.96 11.31 -11.00
N PHE A 594 7.68 12.31 -10.47
CA PHE A 594 7.46 12.75 -9.08
C PHE A 594 6.23 13.65 -9.01
N VAL A 595 5.15 13.14 -8.41
CA VAL A 595 3.89 13.89 -8.19
C VAL A 595 4.03 14.98 -7.11
N CYS A 596 5.24 15.20 -6.58
CA CYS A 596 5.58 16.34 -5.75
C CYS A 596 6.93 16.89 -6.24
N ASN A 597 7.08 18.21 -6.32
CA ASN A 597 8.31 18.96 -6.70
C ASN A 597 9.52 18.70 -5.76
N VAL A 598 9.73 17.49 -5.26
CA VAL A 598 10.93 17.06 -4.57
C VAL A 598 11.83 16.43 -5.62
N GLU A 599 12.52 17.29 -6.35
CA GLU A 599 13.35 16.95 -7.50
C GLU A 599 14.51 16.02 -7.12
N ALA A 600 14.72 15.00 -7.94
CA ALA A 600 15.58 13.85 -7.71
C ALA A 600 17.05 14.22 -7.39
N THR A 601 17.41 14.26 -6.11
CA THR A 601 18.82 14.20 -5.68
C THR A 601 19.30 12.75 -5.69
N CYS A 602 20.56 12.49 -6.06
CA CYS A 602 21.16 11.14 -6.05
C CYS A 602 21.05 10.49 -4.66
N ASP A 603 20.25 9.42 -4.52
CA ASP A 603 20.20 8.55 -3.32
C ASP A 603 21.27 7.44 -3.39
N CYS A 604 22.43 7.79 -3.92
CA CYS A 604 23.58 6.90 -3.97
C CYS A 604 24.22 6.83 -2.58
N ASN A 605 24.49 5.61 -2.09
CA ASN A 605 25.29 5.40 -0.87
C ASN A 605 26.75 5.88 -1.01
N GLY A 606 27.14 6.38 -2.19
CA GLY A 606 28.39 7.11 -2.40
C GLY A 606 28.28 8.47 -1.72
N GLY A 607 29.06 8.69 -0.66
CA GLY A 607 29.03 9.93 0.11
C GLY A 607 29.34 11.19 -0.72
N HIS A 608 29.30 12.36 -0.07
CA HIS A 608 29.42 13.71 -0.64
C HIS A 608 30.40 13.91 -1.84
N PHE A 609 31.53 13.20 -1.86
CA PHE A 609 32.56 13.31 -2.91
C PHE A 609 32.53 12.20 -3.98
N HIS A 610 31.52 11.32 -3.99
CA HIS A 610 31.55 10.12 -4.82
C HIS A 610 31.67 10.42 -6.33
N ASP A 611 31.04 11.48 -6.85
CA ASP A 611 31.19 11.90 -8.26
C ASP A 611 32.65 12.30 -8.60
N MET A 612 33.36 12.91 -7.66
CA MET A 612 34.79 13.22 -7.83
C MET A 612 35.65 11.96 -7.74
N ASP A 613 35.33 11.06 -6.79
CA ASP A 613 36.06 9.80 -6.59
C ASP A 613 35.91 8.86 -7.81
N ILE A 614 34.78 8.92 -8.53
CA ILE A 614 34.50 8.18 -9.77
C ILE A 614 35.37 8.67 -10.95
N LYS A 615 35.81 9.93 -10.94
CA LYS A 615 36.63 10.53 -12.01
C LYS A 615 38.15 10.39 -11.79
N ASP A 616 38.57 9.79 -10.66
CA ASP A 616 39.97 9.55 -10.32
C ASP A 616 40.49 8.25 -10.96
N LYS A 617 41.31 8.37 -12.01
CA LYS A 617 41.89 7.25 -12.75
C LYS A 617 42.64 6.24 -11.88
N LYS A 618 43.26 6.66 -10.77
CA LYS A 618 44.01 5.77 -9.88
C LYS A 618 43.09 4.87 -9.04
N LYS A 619 41.87 5.30 -8.74
CA LYS A 619 40.89 4.51 -7.99
C LYS A 619 40.21 3.45 -8.86
N ILE A 620 39.99 3.76 -10.14
CA ILE A 620 39.45 2.83 -11.15
C ILE A 620 40.40 1.62 -11.33
N GLU A 621 41.72 1.86 -11.37
CA GLU A 621 42.74 0.80 -11.48
C GLU A 621 42.84 -0.09 -10.22
N SER A 622 42.41 0.41 -9.06
CA SER A 622 42.39 -0.35 -7.79
C SER A 622 41.17 -1.27 -7.62
N GLY A 623 40.31 -1.37 -8.62
CA GLY A 623 39.12 -2.23 -8.60
C GLY A 623 37.86 -1.59 -8.05
N MET A 624 37.82 -0.26 -7.84
CA MET A 624 36.53 0.43 -7.60
C MET A 624 35.73 0.47 -8.90
N ILE A 625 34.61 -0.25 -8.93
CA ILE A 625 33.66 -0.23 -10.05
C ILE A 625 32.90 1.11 -10.02
N PRO A 626 32.91 1.90 -11.11
CA PRO A 626 32.19 3.16 -11.17
C PRO A 626 30.68 2.91 -11.11
N PHE A 627 30.00 3.42 -10.08
CA PHE A 627 28.55 3.28 -9.95
C PHE A 627 27.91 4.67 -9.81
N HIS A 628 27.26 5.14 -10.88
CA HIS A 628 26.29 6.21 -10.83
C HIS A 628 24.92 5.63 -11.22
N CYS A 629 24.38 4.83 -10.31
CA CYS A 629 23.00 4.36 -10.44
C CYS A 629 22.21 4.89 -9.26
N CYS A 630 20.94 5.21 -9.54
CA CYS A 630 19.87 5.14 -8.56
C CYS A 630 19.69 3.68 -8.12
N ASN A 631 20.68 3.11 -7.43
CA ASN A 631 20.57 1.77 -6.84
C ASN A 631 19.71 1.80 -5.55
N SER A 632 18.87 2.82 -5.41
CA SER A 632 17.98 2.94 -4.29
C SER A 632 16.88 1.90 -4.47
N GLU A 633 16.63 1.10 -3.45
CA GLU A 633 15.35 0.39 -3.28
C GLU A 633 14.13 1.35 -3.30
N ARG A 634 14.37 2.67 -3.34
CA ARG A 634 13.38 3.75 -3.30
C ARG A 634 12.84 4.17 -4.67
N HIS A 635 13.45 3.76 -5.79
CA HIS A 635 12.80 3.81 -7.10
C HIS A 635 13.50 2.88 -8.13
N PRO A 636 12.75 2.05 -8.86
CA PRO A 636 13.26 1.34 -10.03
C PRO A 636 13.32 2.31 -11.23
N CYS A 637 14.51 2.59 -11.75
CA CYS A 637 14.68 3.30 -13.02
C CYS A 637 14.08 2.45 -14.15
N LEU A 638 13.16 3.02 -14.94
CA LEU A 638 12.48 2.32 -16.04
C LEU A 638 13.26 2.40 -17.37
N HIS A 639 14.34 3.16 -17.43
CA HIS A 639 15.11 3.40 -18.65
C HIS A 639 16.25 2.39 -18.78
N GLU A 640 16.39 1.75 -19.95
CA GLU A 640 17.51 0.83 -20.23
C GLU A 640 18.84 1.59 -20.18
N CYS A 641 19.82 1.05 -19.44
CA CYS A 641 21.14 1.65 -19.33
C CYS A 641 21.89 1.47 -20.65
N GLN A 642 22.33 2.59 -21.25
CA GLN A 642 23.03 2.60 -22.54
C GLN A 642 24.56 2.48 -22.40
N GLU A 643 25.10 2.41 -21.18
CA GLU A 643 26.54 2.24 -20.96
C GLU A 643 26.94 0.75 -20.90
N ASN A 644 27.96 0.39 -21.69
CA ASN A 644 28.56 -0.94 -21.65
C ASN A 644 29.14 -1.24 -20.25
N GLY A 645 28.58 -2.24 -19.56
CA GLY A 645 29.14 -2.78 -18.33
C GLY A 645 28.34 -2.53 -17.04
N ASN A 646 27.24 -1.77 -17.08
CA ASN A 646 26.40 -1.47 -15.89
C ASN A 646 25.00 -2.09 -15.93
N CYS A 647 24.66 -2.88 -16.95
CA CYS A 647 23.44 -3.69 -16.97
C CYS A 647 23.67 -4.99 -16.20
N LYS A 648 22.75 -5.36 -15.31
CA LYS A 648 22.72 -6.70 -14.68
C LYS A 648 22.46 -7.76 -15.77
N VAL A 649 23.52 -8.26 -16.40
CA VAL A 649 23.44 -9.38 -17.35
C VAL A 649 23.39 -10.67 -16.54
N GLU A 650 22.19 -11.23 -16.36
CA GLU A 650 22.05 -12.61 -15.89
C GLU A 650 22.42 -13.55 -17.03
N TYR A 651 23.66 -14.08 -16.99
CA TYR A 651 24.02 -15.21 -17.83
C TYR A 651 23.35 -16.47 -17.30
N THR A 652 22.34 -16.97 -18.00
CA THR A 652 21.93 -18.37 -17.90
C THR A 652 23.08 -19.22 -18.44
N ARG A 653 23.69 -20.03 -17.57
CA ARG A 653 24.54 -21.14 -18.03
C ARG A 653 23.64 -22.13 -18.79
N VAL A 654 23.96 -22.35 -20.06
CA VAL A 654 23.44 -23.46 -20.87
C VAL A 654 23.90 -24.79 -20.28
#